data_AF-A0A4Y9ZB02-F1
#
_entry.id   AF-A0A4Y9ZB02-F1
#
_cell.length_a   1.000
_cell.length_b   1.000
_cell.length_c   1.000
_cell.angle_alpha   90.00
_cell.angle_beta   90.00
_cell.angle_gamma   90.00
#
_symmetry.space_group_name_H-M   'P 1'
#
loop_
_entity.id
_entity.type
_entity.pdbx_description
1 polymer ?
#
loop_
_entity_poly.entity_id
_entity_poly.type
_entity_poly.pdbx_seq_one_letter_code
_entity_poly.pdbx_strand_id
1 'polypeptide(L)'
;MSQDQALFPSIGSVAEKASDSTITNSNVAESSTDDDDRGGVTRLLLTTIPYFREVIVMSFRCEHCGTHNNEIQPAGEIRPEGTMYTARILSRSDLNRQVVKSDNCTVSIPEFELTIPPAKGQLTTVEGIIRDVIRDLSFDQPLRRIQDEPTYTKIQDLIVKLKLILADDDEDEDESVGQPKVSKASSKEVPLVPFTVKLDDPTGNSFIEFIGSMADPKWNLRTYHRTKEQNIALGLVSADESLQEPQQAAKPSTVEVKRDDQEQTGGGAEGQNEEIFIFPGVCSSCGHALNTYMKKVNIPYFKDIIIMSTNCDRCGYRDNEVKSGAAISEKGKRITLKVEDSEDLSRDILKSETCGLSIPEIDLVLQAGTLGGRFTTLEGILEQVYEELSDKVFAGDSKKVDDEGVEAFENFLKKLKEVKAATHPFTVILDDPLANSYLQNLYAPDPDPNMEVVIHQESTYQNQFAAIQSLSQATLSFKGQFASEISRDMTSAQRWIPLESNPEVLNAWANRAGLIATDAQFCDVYGLDDELLSMVPRPVKAVVLLFPIRGAIETARREEDENLKKEGQQAIDPTVVWIKQTISNACGTMGLLHALINSNVAIVPESPLAKFIDACQDKSPEERAHLLETTPLFADIHADAASSGQTAPPADSHTDLHFTCFVQAPDAAARVSQTGTSDMRIIELDGSRNGPIDRGHCTDFLKDVATYIKEKVVPKAPSLEFSMMALAAPLD
;
A
#
# COMPACT_ATOMS: atom_id res chain seq x y z
N MET A 1 -20.30 -37.24 11.61
CA MET A 1 -21.47 -36.60 10.99
C MET A 1 -20.96 -35.35 10.29
N SER A 2 -20.64 -35.48 9.00
CA SER A 2 -20.15 -34.39 8.15
C SER A 2 -21.35 -33.54 7.70
N GLN A 3 -21.29 -32.23 7.92
CA GLN A 3 -22.13 -31.30 7.18
C GLN A 3 -21.34 -30.91 5.93
N ASP A 4 -21.79 -31.39 4.77
CA ASP A 4 -21.36 -30.91 3.46
C ASP A 4 -21.78 -29.43 3.33
N GLN A 5 -20.87 -28.50 3.63
CA GLN A 5 -21.00 -27.13 3.14
C GLN A 5 -20.71 -27.15 1.65
N ALA A 6 -21.74 -26.96 0.82
CA ALA A 6 -21.58 -26.78 -0.61
C ALA A 6 -20.61 -25.61 -0.87
N LEU A 7 -19.49 -25.89 -1.54
CA LEU A 7 -18.43 -24.93 -1.87
C LEU A 7 -18.95 -23.72 -2.67
N PHE A 8 -20.08 -23.89 -3.35
CA PHE A 8 -20.82 -22.82 -4.03
C PHE A 8 -22.27 -22.84 -3.53
N PRO A 9 -22.80 -21.72 -2.99
CA PRO A 9 -24.22 -21.62 -2.71
C PRO A 9 -25.01 -21.76 -4.01
N SER A 10 -26.13 -22.50 -3.98
CA SER A 10 -27.00 -22.64 -5.15
C SER A 10 -27.56 -21.27 -5.57
N ILE A 11 -27.78 -21.05 -6.87
CA ILE A 11 -28.35 -19.82 -7.44
C ILE A 11 -29.61 -19.39 -6.66
N GLY A 12 -30.49 -20.34 -6.33
CA GLY A 12 -31.69 -20.08 -5.51
C GLY A 12 -31.36 -19.53 -4.13
N SER A 13 -30.36 -20.10 -3.44
CA SER A 13 -29.96 -19.64 -2.09
C SER A 13 -29.25 -18.28 -2.07
N VAL A 14 -28.56 -17.89 -3.15
CA VAL A 14 -27.94 -16.56 -3.28
C VAL A 14 -29.01 -15.52 -3.59
N ALA A 15 -29.95 -15.84 -4.48
CA ALA A 15 -31.09 -14.98 -4.81
C ALA A 15 -32.08 -14.84 -3.64
N GLU A 16 -32.34 -15.91 -2.87
CA GLU A 16 -33.17 -15.86 -1.66
C GLU A 16 -32.52 -15.02 -0.56
N LYS A 17 -31.21 -15.14 -0.35
CA LYS A 17 -30.47 -14.25 0.58
C LYS A 17 -30.59 -12.79 0.18
N ALA A 18 -30.58 -12.47 -1.12
CA ALA A 18 -30.80 -11.13 -1.63
C ALA A 18 -32.26 -10.64 -1.49
N SER A 19 -33.22 -11.56 -1.32
CA SER A 19 -34.62 -11.23 -1.07
C SER A 19 -34.93 -10.96 0.41
N ASP A 20 -34.23 -11.64 1.33
CA ASP A 20 -34.43 -11.55 2.79
C ASP A 20 -33.58 -10.47 3.47
N SER A 21 -32.49 -10.01 2.84
CA SER A 21 -31.64 -8.95 3.39
C SER A 21 -32.24 -7.58 3.11
N THR A 22 -32.87 -6.96 4.11
CA THR A 22 -33.14 -5.52 4.13
C THR A 22 -31.82 -4.77 4.25
N ILE A 23 -31.11 -4.60 3.14
CA ILE A 23 -29.88 -3.80 3.09
C ILE A 23 -30.31 -2.32 3.08
N THR A 24 -30.14 -1.67 4.23
CA THR A 24 -30.01 -0.21 4.30
C THR A 24 -28.69 0.18 3.66
N ASN A 25 -28.66 0.20 2.33
CA ASN A 25 -27.77 0.99 1.49
C ASN A 25 -28.43 1.04 0.11
N SER A 26 -28.82 2.24 -0.27
CA SER A 26 -29.46 2.60 -1.53
C SER A 26 -28.65 2.10 -2.73
N ASN A 27 -29.29 1.31 -3.61
CA ASN A 27 -29.15 1.33 -5.07
C ASN A 27 -30.18 0.38 -5.69
N VAL A 28 -31.46 0.79 -5.64
CA VAL A 28 -32.54 0.19 -6.43
C VAL A 28 -32.65 1.03 -7.70
N ALA A 29 -32.35 0.45 -8.87
CA ALA A 29 -32.53 1.12 -10.15
C ALA A 29 -33.87 0.68 -10.77
N GLU A 30 -34.68 1.65 -11.18
CA GLU A 30 -35.85 1.39 -12.04
C GLU A 30 -35.35 1.11 -13.46
N SER A 31 -35.71 -0.05 -14.00
CA SER A 31 -35.32 -0.46 -15.35
C SER A 31 -36.54 -1.01 -16.10
N SER A 32 -36.81 -0.50 -17.29
CA SER A 32 -37.88 -0.99 -18.16
C SER A 32 -37.45 -2.24 -18.94
N THR A 33 -38.42 -3.03 -19.37
CA THR A 33 -38.20 -4.14 -20.32
C THR A 33 -38.64 -3.73 -21.71
N ASP A 34 -38.07 -4.32 -22.76
CA ASP A 34 -38.48 -4.08 -24.15
C ASP A 34 -39.96 -4.45 -24.43
N ASP A 35 -40.60 -5.23 -23.55
CA ASP A 35 -41.99 -5.69 -23.66
C ASP A 35 -43.02 -4.90 -22.80
N ASP A 36 -42.59 -4.07 -21.84
CA ASP A 36 -43.49 -3.26 -20.99
C ASP A 36 -42.76 -2.02 -20.43
N ASP A 37 -43.27 -0.82 -20.73
CA ASP A 37 -42.72 0.49 -20.32
C ASP A 37 -42.96 0.81 -18.84
N ARG A 38 -43.59 -0.10 -18.09
CA ARG A 38 -43.89 0.06 -16.66
C ARG A 38 -42.76 -0.61 -15.88
N GLY A 39 -41.85 0.23 -15.37
CA GLY A 39 -40.56 -0.15 -14.79
C GLY A 39 -40.56 -1.38 -13.88
N GLY A 40 -39.57 -2.24 -14.06
CA GLY A 40 -39.23 -3.32 -13.14
C GLY A 40 -38.09 -2.92 -12.19
N VAL A 41 -37.84 -3.77 -11.19
CA VAL A 41 -36.88 -3.49 -10.13
C VAL A 41 -35.59 -4.25 -10.41
N THR A 42 -34.50 -3.54 -10.68
CA THR A 42 -33.13 -4.11 -10.72
C THR A 42 -32.48 -3.96 -9.35
N ARG A 43 -32.10 -5.08 -8.74
CA ARG A 43 -31.32 -5.10 -7.50
C ARG A 43 -29.88 -5.46 -7.81
N LEU A 44 -28.96 -4.60 -7.38
CA LEU A 44 -27.52 -4.79 -7.51
C LEU A 44 -26.99 -5.47 -6.23
N LEU A 45 -26.40 -6.65 -6.38
CA LEU A 45 -25.71 -7.34 -5.29
C LEU A 45 -24.22 -7.47 -5.65
N LEU A 46 -23.40 -6.67 -4.98
CA LEU A 46 -21.95 -6.86 -4.98
C LEU A 46 -21.65 -8.09 -4.11
N THR A 47 -21.08 -9.13 -4.71
CA THR A 47 -20.74 -10.37 -4.01
C THR A 47 -19.48 -10.99 -4.60
N THR A 48 -18.59 -11.44 -3.72
CA THR A 48 -17.40 -12.20 -4.11
C THR A 48 -17.77 -13.68 -4.18
N ILE A 49 -17.63 -14.29 -5.35
CA ILE A 49 -17.80 -15.74 -5.53
C ILE A 49 -16.43 -16.39 -5.27
N PRO A 50 -16.29 -17.43 -4.43
CA PRO A 50 -15.03 -18.13 -4.23
C PRO A 50 -14.39 -18.55 -5.56
N TYR A 51 -13.06 -18.36 -5.71
CA TYR A 51 -12.30 -18.54 -6.97
C TYR A 51 -12.56 -17.51 -8.08
N PHE A 52 -13.37 -16.50 -7.79
CA PHE A 52 -13.63 -15.35 -8.62
C PHE A 52 -13.32 -14.06 -7.83
N ARG A 53 -12.89 -12.98 -8.50
CA ARG A 53 -12.70 -11.66 -7.86
C ARG A 53 -14.07 -10.99 -7.65
N GLU A 54 -14.11 -9.67 -7.44
CA GLU A 54 -15.38 -8.94 -7.24
C GLU A 54 -16.33 -9.13 -8.45
N VAL A 55 -17.57 -9.51 -8.16
CA VAL A 55 -18.63 -9.71 -9.16
C VAL A 55 -19.85 -8.87 -8.77
N ILE A 56 -20.41 -8.17 -9.73
CA ILE A 56 -21.72 -7.53 -9.58
C ILE A 56 -22.75 -8.50 -10.13
N VAL A 57 -23.58 -9.06 -9.24
CA VAL A 57 -24.75 -9.84 -9.63
C VAL A 57 -25.94 -8.88 -9.68
N MET A 58 -26.45 -8.63 -10.87
CA MET A 58 -27.64 -7.82 -11.11
C MET A 58 -28.83 -8.77 -11.24
N SER A 59 -29.74 -8.74 -10.28
CA SER A 59 -30.99 -9.51 -10.36
C SER A 59 -32.13 -8.57 -10.70
N PHE A 60 -32.65 -8.70 -11.91
CA PHE A 60 -33.84 -8.02 -12.38
C PHE A 60 -35.06 -8.92 -12.18
N ARG A 61 -36.12 -8.38 -11.61
CA ARG A 61 -37.42 -9.05 -11.54
C ARG A 61 -38.53 -8.06 -11.85
N CYS A 62 -39.37 -8.39 -12.83
CA CYS A 62 -40.61 -7.68 -13.08
C CYS A 62 -41.76 -8.40 -12.36
N GLU A 63 -42.45 -7.72 -11.45
CA GLU A 63 -43.59 -8.28 -10.71
C GLU A 63 -44.86 -8.42 -11.57
N HIS A 64 -44.93 -7.72 -12.71
CA HIS A 64 -46.08 -7.69 -13.58
C HIS A 64 -46.08 -8.78 -14.67
N CYS A 65 -44.97 -8.92 -15.42
CA CYS A 65 -44.85 -9.95 -16.47
C CYS A 65 -44.15 -11.23 -16.01
N GLY A 66 -43.54 -11.24 -14.82
CA GLY A 66 -42.85 -12.41 -14.26
C GLY A 66 -41.46 -12.68 -14.85
N THR A 67 -41.01 -11.85 -15.80
CA THR A 67 -39.67 -11.91 -16.38
C THR A 67 -38.62 -11.66 -15.31
N HIS A 68 -37.63 -12.54 -15.24
CA HIS A 68 -36.49 -12.42 -14.35
C HIS A 68 -35.20 -12.57 -15.15
N ASN A 69 -34.19 -11.79 -14.81
CA ASN A 69 -32.87 -11.85 -15.43
C ASN A 69 -31.81 -11.75 -14.32
N ASN A 70 -30.79 -12.59 -14.38
CA ASN A 70 -29.65 -12.54 -13.48
C ASN A 70 -28.41 -12.29 -14.32
N GLU A 71 -28.02 -11.03 -14.42
CA GLU A 71 -26.83 -10.59 -15.14
C GLU A 71 -25.63 -10.57 -14.18
N ILE A 72 -24.49 -10.96 -14.71
CA ILE A 72 -23.22 -10.83 -14.01
C ILE A 72 -22.34 -9.88 -14.79
N GLN A 73 -21.86 -8.84 -14.13
CA GLN A 73 -20.78 -8.01 -14.61
C GLN A 73 -19.52 -8.29 -13.78
N PRO A 74 -18.42 -8.73 -14.41
CA PRO A 74 -17.14 -8.82 -13.71
C PRO A 74 -16.70 -7.40 -13.33
N ALA A 75 -16.49 -7.15 -12.03
CA ALA A 75 -15.94 -5.88 -11.55
C ALA A 75 -14.40 -5.90 -11.46
N GLY A 76 -13.78 -7.05 -11.75
CA GLY A 76 -12.34 -7.24 -11.69
C GLY A 76 -11.62 -6.98 -13.01
N GLU A 77 -10.35 -6.58 -12.93
CA GLU A 77 -9.43 -6.41 -14.05
C GLU A 77 -9.37 -7.66 -14.96
N ILE A 78 -9.27 -7.44 -16.27
CA ILE A 78 -8.97 -8.46 -17.27
C ILE A 78 -7.70 -9.23 -16.84
N ARG A 79 -7.76 -10.57 -16.79
CA ARG A 79 -6.63 -11.39 -16.33
C ARG A 79 -5.42 -11.27 -17.27
N PRO A 80 -4.18 -11.54 -16.81
CA PRO A 80 -3.00 -11.54 -17.68
C PRO A 80 -3.07 -12.60 -18.79
N GLU A 81 -3.73 -13.73 -18.52
CA GLU A 81 -3.91 -14.84 -19.45
C GLU A 81 -5.39 -15.11 -19.71
N GLY A 82 -5.72 -15.51 -20.94
CA GLY A 82 -7.03 -16.06 -21.26
C GLY A 82 -7.20 -17.44 -20.64
N THR A 83 -8.45 -17.83 -20.39
CA THR A 83 -8.77 -19.13 -19.79
C THR A 83 -9.59 -19.98 -20.76
N MET A 84 -9.26 -21.26 -20.82
CA MET A 84 -10.02 -22.27 -21.54
C MET A 84 -10.43 -23.36 -20.56
N TYR A 85 -11.71 -23.38 -20.20
CA TYR A 85 -12.28 -24.45 -19.40
C TYR A 85 -12.83 -25.54 -20.31
N THR A 86 -12.65 -26.80 -19.91
CA THR A 86 -13.22 -27.96 -20.58
C THR A 86 -13.91 -28.83 -19.54
N ALA A 87 -15.21 -29.05 -19.68
CA ALA A 87 -15.98 -29.97 -18.85
C ALA A 87 -16.57 -31.10 -19.71
N ARG A 88 -16.33 -32.35 -19.31
CA ARG A 88 -16.89 -33.56 -19.92
C ARG A 88 -18.18 -33.91 -19.19
N ILE A 89 -19.31 -33.80 -19.89
CA ILE A 89 -20.62 -34.13 -19.37
C ILE A 89 -20.84 -35.62 -19.61
N LEU A 90 -20.70 -36.42 -18.54
CA LEU A 90 -20.81 -37.89 -18.61
C LEU A 90 -22.12 -38.39 -17.97
N SER A 91 -22.65 -37.64 -17.01
CA SER A 91 -23.90 -37.95 -16.32
C SER A 91 -24.83 -36.74 -16.29
N ARG A 92 -26.14 -36.96 -16.14
CA ARG A 92 -27.13 -35.87 -16.05
C ARG A 92 -26.90 -34.94 -14.86
N SER A 93 -26.27 -35.43 -13.80
CA SER A 93 -25.83 -34.59 -12.68
C SER A 93 -24.81 -33.53 -13.09
N ASP A 94 -23.99 -33.79 -14.12
CA ASP A 94 -23.02 -32.83 -14.64
C ASP A 94 -23.73 -31.64 -15.35
N LEU A 95 -25.00 -31.79 -15.76
CA LEU A 95 -25.79 -30.68 -16.34
C LEU A 95 -26.08 -29.57 -15.32
N ASN A 96 -26.04 -29.88 -14.02
CA ASN A 96 -26.24 -28.92 -12.94
C ASN A 96 -24.99 -28.07 -12.65
N ARG A 97 -23.84 -28.35 -13.27
CA ARG A 97 -22.61 -27.56 -13.05
C ARG A 97 -22.90 -26.10 -13.33
N GLN A 98 -22.59 -25.25 -12.36
CA GLN A 98 -22.72 -23.81 -12.51
C GLN A 98 -21.73 -23.29 -13.56
N VAL A 99 -22.19 -22.35 -14.37
CA VAL A 99 -21.40 -21.69 -15.42
C VAL A 99 -21.52 -20.18 -15.24
N VAL A 100 -20.38 -19.52 -15.09
CA VAL A 100 -20.24 -18.08 -15.22
C VAL A 100 -19.69 -17.83 -16.62
N LYS A 101 -20.51 -17.27 -17.50
CA LYS A 101 -20.12 -16.89 -18.86
C LYS A 101 -19.90 -15.38 -18.88
N SER A 102 -18.70 -14.92 -19.24
CA SER A 102 -18.44 -13.50 -19.49
C SER A 102 -19.00 -13.05 -20.85
N ASP A 103 -19.01 -11.73 -21.05
CA ASP A 103 -19.34 -11.07 -22.31
C ASP A 103 -18.44 -11.49 -23.47
N ASN A 104 -17.14 -11.62 -23.22
CA ASN A 104 -16.12 -12.02 -24.21
C ASN A 104 -15.94 -13.55 -24.37
N CYS A 105 -16.72 -14.36 -23.65
CA CYS A 105 -16.60 -15.82 -23.67
C CYS A 105 -17.29 -16.47 -24.88
N THR A 106 -16.55 -17.34 -25.55
CA THR A 106 -17.06 -18.24 -26.59
C THR A 106 -17.33 -19.62 -26.00
N VAL A 107 -18.56 -20.12 -26.14
CA VAL A 107 -18.93 -21.48 -25.71
C VAL A 107 -18.91 -22.41 -26.91
N SER A 108 -18.22 -23.54 -26.83
CA SER A 108 -18.24 -24.55 -27.90
C SER A 108 -18.62 -25.93 -27.38
N ILE A 109 -19.45 -26.63 -28.17
CA ILE A 109 -19.83 -28.02 -27.97
C ILE A 109 -19.44 -28.79 -29.24
N PRO A 110 -18.21 -29.34 -29.30
CA PRO A 110 -17.65 -29.92 -30.52
C PRO A 110 -18.49 -31.06 -31.11
N GLU A 111 -19.11 -31.88 -30.26
CA GLU A 111 -19.92 -33.03 -30.68
C GLU A 111 -21.20 -32.64 -31.44
N PHE A 112 -21.67 -31.39 -31.26
CA PHE A 112 -22.82 -30.84 -31.98
C PHE A 112 -22.43 -29.77 -33.00
N GLU A 113 -21.13 -29.57 -33.24
CA GLU A 113 -20.59 -28.49 -34.10
C GLU A 113 -21.16 -27.11 -33.73
N LEU A 114 -21.50 -26.93 -32.45
CA LEU A 114 -22.14 -25.73 -31.94
C LEU A 114 -21.10 -24.79 -31.35
N THR A 115 -21.10 -23.54 -31.79
CA THR A 115 -20.29 -22.45 -31.21
C THR A 115 -21.18 -21.25 -30.95
N ILE A 116 -21.26 -20.83 -29.69
CA ILE A 116 -21.99 -19.66 -29.23
C ILE A 116 -20.98 -18.51 -29.11
N PRO A 117 -21.13 -17.44 -29.91
CA PRO A 117 -20.20 -16.32 -29.89
C PRO A 117 -20.30 -15.50 -28.59
N PRO A 118 -19.34 -14.59 -28.36
CA PRO A 118 -19.40 -13.57 -27.31
C PRO A 118 -20.76 -12.86 -27.30
N ALA A 119 -21.36 -12.76 -26.11
CA ALA A 119 -22.70 -12.23 -25.86
C ALA A 119 -22.81 -11.90 -24.37
N LYS A 120 -23.79 -11.10 -23.96
CA LYS A 120 -23.94 -10.60 -22.57
C LYS A 120 -23.64 -11.66 -21.49
N GLY A 121 -22.98 -11.24 -20.42
CA GLY A 121 -22.57 -12.11 -19.32
C GLY A 121 -23.76 -12.76 -18.62
N GLN A 122 -23.64 -14.04 -18.26
CA GLN A 122 -24.73 -14.84 -17.70
C GLN A 122 -24.22 -15.79 -16.61
N LEU A 123 -24.93 -15.86 -15.49
CA LEU A 123 -24.81 -16.96 -14.53
C LEU A 123 -25.88 -18.00 -14.83
N THR A 124 -25.45 -19.20 -15.20
CA THR A 124 -26.37 -20.26 -15.59
C THR A 124 -25.81 -21.63 -15.20
N THR A 125 -26.39 -22.69 -15.74
CA THR A 125 -25.86 -24.06 -15.65
C THR A 125 -25.62 -24.60 -17.04
N VAL A 126 -24.93 -25.73 -17.16
CA VAL A 126 -24.80 -26.41 -18.46
C VAL A 126 -26.18 -26.74 -19.06
N GLU A 127 -27.15 -27.14 -18.22
CA GLU A 127 -28.56 -27.32 -18.61
C GLU A 127 -29.18 -26.02 -19.16
N GLY A 128 -28.93 -24.91 -18.48
CA GLY A 128 -29.46 -23.59 -18.85
C GLY A 128 -28.95 -23.11 -20.21
N ILE A 129 -27.64 -23.26 -20.49
CA ILE A 129 -27.05 -22.93 -21.80
C ILE A 129 -27.75 -23.71 -22.92
N ILE A 130 -27.98 -25.01 -22.73
CA ILE A 130 -28.63 -25.86 -23.74
C ILE A 130 -30.09 -25.44 -23.96
N ARG A 131 -30.81 -25.09 -22.89
CA ARG A 131 -32.20 -24.60 -22.99
C ARG A 131 -32.28 -23.26 -23.71
N ASP A 132 -31.38 -22.33 -23.41
CA ASP A 132 -31.34 -21.03 -24.07
C ASP A 132 -31.08 -21.20 -25.58
N VAL A 133 -30.12 -22.07 -25.97
CA VAL A 133 -29.88 -22.39 -27.38
C VAL A 133 -31.11 -23.00 -28.05
N ILE A 134 -31.82 -23.92 -27.39
CA ILE A 134 -33.06 -24.50 -27.94
C ILE A 134 -34.11 -23.42 -28.14
N ARG A 135 -34.34 -22.55 -27.15
CA ARG A 135 -35.33 -21.47 -27.23
C ARG A 135 -35.02 -20.52 -28.39
N ASP A 136 -33.78 -20.05 -28.46
CA ASP A 136 -33.35 -19.03 -29.43
C ASP A 136 -33.35 -19.59 -30.85
N LEU A 137 -32.96 -20.86 -31.03
CA LEU A 137 -33.04 -21.51 -32.34
C LEU A 137 -34.48 -21.83 -32.74
N SER A 138 -35.35 -22.20 -31.79
CA SER A 138 -36.75 -22.62 -32.07
C SER A 138 -37.66 -21.46 -32.41
N PHE A 139 -37.43 -20.26 -31.85
CA PHE A 139 -38.30 -19.09 -32.02
C PHE A 139 -38.57 -18.73 -33.49
N ASP A 140 -37.53 -18.75 -34.33
CA ASP A 140 -37.63 -18.40 -35.75
C ASP A 140 -37.94 -19.59 -36.68
N GLN A 141 -38.01 -20.82 -36.17
CA GLN A 141 -38.20 -22.01 -37.00
C GLN A 141 -39.49 -21.98 -37.85
N PRO A 142 -40.65 -21.46 -37.37
CA PRO A 142 -41.85 -21.33 -38.20
C PRO A 142 -41.66 -20.44 -39.43
N LEU A 143 -40.88 -19.36 -39.29
CA LEU A 143 -40.56 -18.43 -40.38
C LEU A 143 -39.55 -19.06 -41.34
N ARG A 144 -38.49 -19.69 -40.81
CA ARG A 144 -37.44 -20.37 -41.59
C ARG A 144 -38.00 -21.51 -42.44
N ARG A 145 -39.01 -22.25 -41.93
CA ARG A 145 -39.69 -23.31 -42.69
C ARG A 145 -40.31 -22.82 -44.00
N ILE A 146 -40.75 -21.56 -44.04
CA ILE A 146 -41.39 -20.96 -45.22
C ILE A 146 -40.36 -20.30 -46.14
N GLN A 147 -39.33 -19.68 -45.58
CA GLN A 147 -38.35 -18.89 -46.34
C GLN A 147 -37.17 -19.71 -46.87
N ASP A 148 -36.68 -20.69 -46.11
CA ASP A 148 -35.50 -21.50 -46.44
C ASP A 148 -35.60 -22.90 -45.79
N GLU A 149 -36.31 -23.79 -46.46
CA GLU A 149 -36.58 -25.17 -46.03
C GLU A 149 -35.30 -26.02 -45.78
N PRO A 150 -34.23 -25.94 -46.61
CA PRO A 150 -32.96 -26.61 -46.31
C PRO A 150 -32.32 -26.19 -44.98
N THR A 151 -32.32 -24.89 -44.67
CA THR A 151 -31.74 -24.37 -43.41
C THR A 151 -32.62 -24.74 -42.21
N TYR A 152 -33.94 -24.66 -42.37
CA TYR A 152 -34.90 -25.13 -41.36
C TYR A 152 -34.63 -26.58 -40.95
N THR A 153 -34.44 -27.47 -41.92
CA THR A 153 -34.23 -28.91 -41.66
C THR A 153 -32.97 -29.16 -40.84
N LYS A 154 -31.86 -28.49 -41.18
CA LYS A 154 -30.59 -28.63 -40.44
C LYS A 154 -30.67 -28.13 -39.00
N ILE A 155 -31.33 -26.98 -38.80
CA ILE A 155 -31.51 -26.40 -37.45
C ILE A 155 -32.48 -27.24 -36.63
N GLN A 156 -33.54 -27.77 -37.25
CA GLN A 156 -34.48 -28.66 -36.58
C GLN A 156 -33.80 -29.96 -36.11
N ASP A 157 -32.95 -30.56 -36.93
CA ASP A 157 -32.17 -31.74 -36.56
C ASP A 157 -31.24 -31.47 -35.36
N LEU A 158 -30.65 -30.27 -35.30
CA LEU A 158 -29.84 -29.84 -34.16
C LEU A 158 -30.69 -29.66 -32.90
N ILE A 159 -31.85 -29.01 -32.99
CA ILE A 159 -32.78 -28.83 -31.86
C ILE A 159 -33.22 -30.18 -31.31
N VAL A 160 -33.56 -31.15 -32.16
CA VAL A 160 -33.95 -32.51 -31.74
C VAL A 160 -32.81 -33.21 -30.98
N LYS A 161 -31.57 -33.08 -31.47
CA LYS A 161 -30.39 -33.62 -30.78
C LYS A 161 -30.18 -32.99 -29.40
N LEU A 162 -30.40 -31.67 -29.26
CA LEU A 162 -30.26 -30.97 -27.98
C LEU A 162 -31.40 -31.30 -27.01
N LYS A 163 -32.65 -31.41 -27.49
CA LYS A 163 -33.81 -31.87 -26.70
C LYS A 163 -33.59 -33.27 -26.12
N LEU A 164 -32.95 -34.17 -26.88
CA LEU A 164 -32.60 -35.52 -26.42
C LEU A 164 -31.66 -35.51 -25.20
N ILE A 165 -30.75 -34.53 -25.11
CA ILE A 165 -29.87 -34.35 -23.95
C ILE A 165 -30.69 -34.00 -22.70
N LEU A 166 -31.67 -33.09 -22.85
CA LEU A 166 -32.55 -32.69 -21.77
C LEU A 166 -33.59 -33.76 -21.39
N ALA A 167 -33.81 -34.75 -22.27
CA ALA A 167 -34.88 -35.74 -22.18
C ALA A 167 -36.25 -35.08 -21.98
N ASP A 168 -36.49 -33.99 -22.70
CA ASP A 168 -37.79 -33.35 -22.75
C ASP A 168 -38.65 -34.11 -23.78
N ASP A 169 -39.73 -34.72 -23.31
CA ASP A 169 -40.70 -35.38 -24.18
C ASP A 169 -41.56 -34.29 -24.85
N ASP A 170 -41.81 -34.39 -26.15
CA ASP A 170 -42.62 -33.42 -26.91
C ASP A 170 -44.12 -33.39 -26.46
N GLU A 171 -44.49 -34.11 -25.38
CA GLU A 171 -45.84 -34.17 -24.80
C GLU A 171 -46.12 -33.07 -23.74
N ASP A 172 -45.12 -32.28 -23.31
CA ASP A 172 -45.31 -31.19 -22.34
C ASP A 172 -45.79 -29.86 -23.00
N GLU A 173 -46.03 -29.84 -24.32
CA GLU A 173 -46.63 -28.70 -25.06
C GLU A 173 -48.18 -28.68 -24.97
N ASP A 174 -48.78 -29.18 -23.90
CA ASP A 174 -50.24 -29.03 -23.69
C ASP A 174 -50.57 -27.64 -23.10
N GLU A 175 -51.35 -26.90 -23.88
CA GLU A 175 -51.97 -25.60 -23.62
C GLU A 175 -52.68 -25.51 -22.25
N SER A 176 -51.93 -25.28 -21.17
CA SER A 176 -52.50 -24.84 -19.90
C SER A 176 -51.89 -23.52 -19.45
N VAL A 177 -52.75 -22.51 -19.38
CA VAL A 177 -52.47 -21.18 -18.83
C VAL A 177 -52.19 -21.35 -17.33
N GLY A 178 -50.94 -21.64 -16.99
CA GLY A 178 -50.46 -21.84 -15.62
C GLY A 178 -49.02 -22.33 -15.63
N GLN A 179 -48.11 -21.59 -14.98
CA GLN A 179 -46.65 -21.79 -14.89
C GLN A 179 -46.12 -23.19 -15.27
N PRO A 180 -45.24 -23.31 -16.28
CA PRO A 180 -44.66 -24.60 -16.65
C PRO A 180 -43.81 -25.13 -15.50
N LYS A 181 -44.16 -26.30 -14.97
CA LYS A 181 -43.32 -27.04 -14.01
C LYS A 181 -42.17 -27.71 -14.79
N VAL A 182 -41.12 -26.95 -15.07
CA VAL A 182 -39.90 -27.49 -15.67
C VAL A 182 -39.25 -28.44 -14.66
N SER A 183 -39.39 -29.75 -14.89
CA SER A 183 -38.65 -30.75 -14.11
C SER A 183 -37.17 -30.70 -14.50
N LYS A 184 -36.26 -30.69 -13.52
CA LYS A 184 -34.81 -30.60 -13.79
C LYS A 184 -34.36 -31.81 -14.61
N ALA A 185 -33.57 -31.59 -15.66
CA ALA A 185 -33.09 -32.69 -16.52
C ALA A 185 -32.18 -33.66 -15.74
N SER A 186 -31.62 -33.22 -14.62
CA SER A 186 -30.81 -34.02 -13.69
C SER A 186 -31.57 -35.09 -12.90
N SER A 187 -32.91 -35.03 -12.82
CA SER A 187 -33.73 -36.03 -12.09
C SER A 187 -34.35 -37.13 -12.97
N LYS A 188 -34.10 -37.12 -14.29
CA LYS A 188 -34.66 -38.11 -15.24
C LYS A 188 -33.72 -39.32 -15.39
N GLU A 189 -34.25 -40.55 -15.41
CA GLU A 189 -33.45 -41.80 -15.44
C GLU A 189 -33.03 -42.27 -16.87
N VAL A 190 -33.11 -41.39 -17.87
CA VAL A 190 -32.76 -41.71 -19.27
C VAL A 190 -31.23 -41.64 -19.48
N PRO A 191 -30.59 -42.59 -20.19
CA PRO A 191 -29.16 -42.52 -20.51
C PRO A 191 -28.79 -41.23 -21.27
N LEU A 192 -27.73 -40.54 -20.84
CA LEU A 192 -27.21 -39.33 -21.48
C LEU A 192 -26.12 -39.69 -22.48
N VAL A 193 -26.16 -39.12 -23.68
CA VAL A 193 -25.03 -39.19 -24.62
C VAL A 193 -23.93 -38.25 -24.12
N PRO A 194 -22.69 -38.73 -23.89
CA PRO A 194 -21.62 -37.88 -23.40
C PRO A 194 -21.22 -36.81 -24.42
N PHE A 195 -20.96 -35.59 -23.94
CA PHE A 195 -20.46 -34.48 -24.77
C PHE A 195 -19.54 -33.56 -23.96
N THR A 196 -18.83 -32.67 -24.64
CA THR A 196 -17.83 -31.80 -24.03
C THR A 196 -18.25 -30.34 -24.18
N VAL A 197 -18.29 -29.61 -23.07
CA VAL A 197 -18.48 -28.15 -23.09
C VAL A 197 -17.14 -27.49 -22.90
N LYS A 198 -16.81 -26.54 -23.78
CA LYS A 198 -15.62 -25.71 -23.67
C LYS A 198 -16.01 -24.24 -23.55
N LEU A 199 -15.42 -23.55 -22.59
CA LEU A 199 -15.51 -22.10 -22.44
C LEU A 199 -14.16 -21.51 -22.78
N ASP A 200 -14.09 -20.70 -23.82
CA ASP A 200 -12.89 -20.01 -24.26
C ASP A 200 -13.07 -18.51 -24.00
N ASP A 201 -12.36 -17.99 -23.02
CA ASP A 201 -12.51 -16.62 -22.55
C ASP A 201 -11.16 -15.88 -22.52
N PRO A 202 -10.91 -14.99 -23.50
CA PRO A 202 -9.73 -14.15 -23.55
C PRO A 202 -9.56 -13.22 -22.33
N THR A 203 -10.64 -12.86 -21.63
CA THR A 203 -10.57 -12.01 -20.43
C THR A 203 -10.17 -12.78 -19.17
N GLY A 204 -10.32 -14.11 -19.21
CA GLY A 204 -10.09 -14.98 -18.07
C GLY A 204 -11.23 -14.99 -17.03
N ASN A 205 -12.34 -14.30 -17.29
CA ASN A 205 -13.44 -14.09 -16.35
C ASN A 205 -14.60 -15.09 -16.50
N SER A 206 -14.42 -16.18 -17.21
CA SER A 206 -15.41 -17.26 -17.26
C SER A 206 -15.06 -18.34 -16.26
N PHE A 207 -16.04 -19.17 -15.92
CA PHE A 207 -15.87 -20.29 -15.02
C PHE A 207 -16.92 -21.37 -15.27
N ILE A 208 -16.53 -22.63 -15.13
CA ILE A 208 -17.45 -23.76 -15.02
C ILE A 208 -17.10 -24.55 -13.77
N GLU A 209 -18.11 -24.93 -13.00
CA GLU A 209 -17.95 -25.60 -11.72
C GLU A 209 -17.28 -26.98 -11.87
N PHE A 210 -16.28 -27.24 -11.01
CA PHE A 210 -15.74 -28.58 -10.78
C PHE A 210 -16.51 -29.26 -9.64
N ILE A 211 -16.73 -30.57 -9.71
CA ILE A 211 -17.46 -31.31 -8.68
C ILE A 211 -16.48 -31.85 -7.65
N GLY A 212 -16.63 -31.45 -6.39
CA GLY A 212 -15.80 -31.89 -5.28
C GLY A 212 -14.54 -31.04 -5.10
N SER A 213 -13.52 -31.23 -5.94
CA SER A 213 -12.26 -30.48 -5.88
C SER A 213 -11.70 -30.17 -7.27
N MET A 214 -10.70 -29.29 -7.36
CA MET A 214 -10.00 -28.97 -8.62
C MET A 214 -9.33 -30.18 -9.29
N ALA A 215 -9.29 -31.35 -8.62
CA ALA A 215 -8.86 -32.62 -9.18
C ALA A 215 -10.00 -33.40 -9.88
N ASP A 216 -11.12 -32.75 -10.20
CA ASP A 216 -12.24 -33.36 -10.91
C ASP A 216 -11.78 -33.93 -12.27
N PRO A 217 -11.85 -35.26 -12.49
CA PRO A 217 -11.35 -35.90 -13.69
C PRO A 217 -12.15 -35.56 -14.96
N LYS A 218 -13.34 -34.97 -14.80
CA LYS A 218 -14.19 -34.51 -15.91
C LYS A 218 -13.95 -33.04 -16.25
N TRP A 219 -13.09 -32.33 -15.52
CA TRP A 219 -12.89 -30.91 -15.64
C TRP A 219 -11.42 -30.57 -15.89
N ASN A 220 -11.15 -29.55 -16.69
CA ASN A 220 -9.81 -29.07 -16.96
C ASN A 220 -9.83 -27.55 -17.20
N LEU A 221 -8.85 -26.85 -16.63
CA LEU A 221 -8.55 -25.45 -16.90
C LEU A 221 -7.18 -25.36 -17.56
N ARG A 222 -7.15 -24.75 -18.74
CA ARG A 222 -5.92 -24.35 -19.42
C ARG A 222 -5.88 -22.83 -19.53
N THR A 223 -4.76 -22.22 -19.15
CA THR A 223 -4.52 -20.81 -19.46
C THR A 223 -3.73 -20.68 -20.75
N TYR A 224 -3.92 -19.56 -21.45
CA TYR A 224 -3.19 -19.27 -22.68
C TYR A 224 -2.84 -17.78 -22.77
N HIS A 225 -1.70 -17.50 -23.40
CA HIS A 225 -1.34 -16.14 -23.76
C HIS A 225 -2.25 -15.68 -24.90
N ARG A 226 -2.89 -14.52 -24.72
CA ARG A 226 -3.76 -13.93 -25.74
C ARG A 226 -2.98 -13.64 -27.01
N THR A 227 -3.66 -13.84 -28.13
CA THR A 227 -3.18 -13.37 -29.43
C THR A 227 -3.26 -11.85 -29.51
N LYS A 228 -2.49 -11.25 -30.44
CA LYS A 228 -2.53 -9.80 -30.69
C LYS A 228 -3.95 -9.33 -31.07
N GLU A 229 -4.66 -10.13 -31.86
CA GLU A 229 -6.06 -9.87 -32.25
C GLU A 229 -7.00 -9.86 -31.03
N GLN A 230 -6.80 -10.79 -30.08
CA GLN A 230 -7.56 -10.83 -28.84
C GLN A 230 -7.23 -9.64 -27.94
N ASN A 231 -5.97 -9.21 -27.84
CA ASN A 231 -5.60 -8.02 -27.08
C ASN A 231 -6.23 -6.75 -27.66
N ILE A 232 -6.28 -6.61 -28.99
CA ILE A 232 -6.95 -5.48 -29.66
C ILE A 232 -8.46 -5.52 -29.40
N ALA A 233 -9.10 -6.68 -29.54
CA ALA A 233 -10.53 -6.85 -29.31
C ALA A 233 -10.95 -6.58 -27.85
N LEU A 234 -10.02 -6.77 -26.91
CA LEU A 234 -10.18 -6.45 -25.50
C LEU A 234 -9.77 -5.01 -25.13
N GLY A 235 -9.32 -4.21 -26.10
CA GLY A 235 -8.86 -2.83 -25.87
C GLY A 235 -7.53 -2.73 -25.12
N LEU A 236 -6.77 -3.82 -25.02
CA LEU A 236 -5.47 -3.87 -24.33
C LEU A 236 -4.32 -3.31 -25.18
N VAL A 237 -4.47 -3.31 -26.52
CA VAL A 237 -3.46 -2.83 -27.48
C VAL A 237 -4.14 -2.09 -28.64
N SER A 238 -3.58 -0.97 -29.07
CA SER A 238 -4.07 -0.17 -30.21
C SER A 238 -3.77 -0.84 -31.56
N ALA A 239 -4.69 -0.74 -32.53
CA ALA A 239 -4.51 -1.37 -33.87
C ALA A 239 -3.31 -0.82 -34.67
N ASP A 240 -2.78 0.36 -34.31
CA ASP A 240 -1.72 1.08 -35.04
C ASP A 240 -0.28 0.61 -34.74
N GLU A 241 -0.05 -0.24 -33.74
CA GLU A 241 1.28 -0.84 -33.45
C GLU A 241 1.63 -2.00 -34.43
N SER A 242 1.21 -1.91 -35.69
CA SER A 242 1.25 -3.01 -36.66
C SER A 242 2.46 -3.01 -37.62
N LEU A 243 3.47 -2.14 -37.42
CA LEU A 243 4.54 -1.96 -38.42
C LEU A 243 5.98 -2.37 -38.05
N GLN A 244 6.26 -3.04 -36.92
CA GLN A 244 7.62 -3.53 -36.64
C GLN A 244 7.64 -4.97 -36.11
N GLU A 245 7.85 -5.93 -37.00
CA GLU A 245 8.37 -7.27 -36.65
C GLU A 245 9.89 -7.29 -36.78
N PRO A 246 10.58 -8.16 -36.00
CA PRO A 246 11.60 -9.00 -36.63
C PRO A 246 11.35 -10.49 -36.41
N GLN A 247 11.35 -11.20 -37.53
CA GLN A 247 11.46 -12.65 -37.67
C GLN A 247 12.78 -13.16 -37.06
N GLN A 248 12.74 -14.24 -36.25
CA GLN A 248 13.45 -15.49 -36.56
C GLN A 248 13.23 -16.60 -35.51
N ALA A 249 13.32 -17.82 -36.01
CA ALA A 249 12.81 -19.07 -35.45
C ALA A 249 13.73 -19.77 -34.43
N ALA A 250 13.15 -20.80 -33.81
CA ALA A 250 13.55 -21.54 -32.62
C ALA A 250 14.81 -22.44 -32.65
N LYS A 251 15.30 -22.74 -31.42
CA LYS A 251 15.90 -23.98 -30.82
C LYS A 251 17.38 -23.88 -30.34
N PRO A 252 17.86 -24.76 -29.43
CA PRO A 252 17.54 -24.85 -27.99
C PRO A 252 18.80 -24.83 -27.07
N SER A 253 18.54 -24.76 -25.77
CA SER A 253 19.42 -24.73 -24.58
C SER A 253 20.81 -25.40 -24.59
N THR A 254 21.81 -24.68 -24.03
CA THR A 254 22.79 -25.20 -23.05
C THR A 254 23.34 -24.08 -22.16
N VAL A 255 23.53 -24.41 -20.88
CA VAL A 255 24.06 -23.58 -19.78
C VAL A 255 25.54 -23.26 -20.00
N GLU A 256 25.96 -22.01 -19.79
CA GLU A 256 27.24 -21.67 -19.16
C GLU A 256 27.28 -20.20 -18.69
N VAL A 257 27.81 -20.00 -17.49
CA VAL A 257 27.98 -18.72 -16.79
C VAL A 257 29.24 -18.02 -17.30
N LYS A 258 29.15 -16.74 -17.67
CA LYS A 258 30.21 -15.73 -17.47
C LYS A 258 29.69 -14.29 -17.62
N ARG A 259 30.17 -13.45 -16.71
CA ARG A 259 29.98 -11.99 -16.63
C ARG A 259 30.81 -11.30 -17.72
N ASP A 260 30.26 -10.24 -18.32
CA ASP A 260 30.86 -8.90 -18.30
C ASP A 260 29.92 -7.84 -18.89
N ASP A 261 30.07 -6.64 -18.35
CA ASP A 261 29.30 -5.42 -18.56
C ASP A 261 29.32 -4.93 -20.01
N GLN A 262 28.16 -4.52 -20.53
CA GLN A 262 28.06 -3.39 -21.47
C GLN A 262 26.63 -2.85 -21.54
N GLU A 263 26.54 -1.53 -21.36
CA GLU A 263 25.35 -0.70 -21.48
C GLU A 263 24.62 -0.93 -22.79
N GLN A 264 23.31 -1.22 -22.70
CA GLN A 264 22.40 -1.03 -23.83
C GLN A 264 21.13 -0.32 -23.34
N THR A 265 21.17 0.99 -23.54
CA THR A 265 20.04 1.91 -23.51
C THR A 265 18.97 1.51 -24.52
N GLY A 266 17.71 1.46 -24.07
CA GLY A 266 16.52 1.61 -24.91
C GLY A 266 16.03 0.35 -25.61
N GLY A 267 15.01 -0.30 -25.01
CA GLY A 267 14.17 -1.27 -25.69
C GLY A 267 13.66 -2.39 -24.77
N GLY A 268 12.38 -2.35 -24.42
CA GLY A 268 11.61 -3.51 -23.94
C GLY A 268 10.14 -3.18 -24.16
N ALA A 269 9.41 -3.75 -25.13
CA ALA A 269 9.11 -5.16 -25.35
C ALA A 269 8.46 -5.79 -24.11
N GLU A 270 7.13 -5.66 -24.04
CA GLU A 270 6.26 -6.39 -23.13
C GLU A 270 6.50 -7.90 -23.26
N GLY A 271 6.73 -8.59 -22.15
CA GLY A 271 6.90 -10.06 -22.16
C GLY A 271 7.98 -10.63 -21.25
N GLN A 272 8.47 -9.90 -20.25
CA GLN A 272 9.06 -10.53 -19.08
C GLN A 272 8.02 -10.46 -17.97
N ASN A 273 7.61 -11.61 -17.44
CA ASN A 273 6.70 -11.71 -16.29
C ASN A 273 7.10 -10.66 -15.25
N GLU A 274 6.27 -9.62 -15.07
CA GLU A 274 6.43 -8.66 -13.99
C GLU A 274 6.15 -9.42 -12.69
N GLU A 275 7.21 -9.98 -12.09
CA GLU A 275 7.12 -10.74 -10.86
C GLU A 275 6.48 -9.88 -9.77
N ILE A 276 5.31 -10.31 -9.28
CA ILE A 276 4.73 -9.75 -8.07
C ILE A 276 5.48 -10.37 -6.90
N PHE A 277 6.27 -9.56 -6.21
CA PHE A 277 6.98 -9.98 -5.02
C PHE A 277 6.00 -9.98 -3.85
N ILE A 278 5.85 -11.13 -3.20
CA ILE A 278 4.98 -11.29 -2.03
C ILE A 278 5.88 -11.32 -0.80
N PHE A 279 5.71 -10.33 0.07
CA PHE A 279 6.41 -10.24 1.34
C PHE A 279 5.41 -10.60 2.45
N PRO A 280 5.54 -11.79 3.07
CA PRO A 280 4.74 -12.12 4.24
C PRO A 280 5.13 -11.21 5.40
N GLY A 281 4.14 -10.60 6.04
CA GLY A 281 4.29 -9.65 7.13
C GLY A 281 3.14 -9.73 8.11
N VAL A 282 3.00 -8.69 8.92
CA VAL A 282 1.90 -8.53 9.87
C VAL A 282 1.18 -7.22 9.60
N CYS A 283 -0.12 -7.20 9.85
CA CYS A 283 -0.96 -6.03 9.66
C CYS A 283 -0.52 -4.93 10.62
N SER A 284 -0.13 -3.77 10.08
CA SER A 284 0.26 -2.58 10.85
C SER A 284 -0.85 -2.07 11.78
N SER A 285 -2.11 -2.42 11.50
CA SER A 285 -3.25 -2.03 12.34
C SER A 285 -3.64 -3.06 13.41
N CYS A 286 -3.51 -4.36 13.15
CA CYS A 286 -4.06 -5.40 14.05
C CYS A 286 -3.11 -6.57 14.36
N GLY A 287 -1.88 -6.52 13.85
CA GLY A 287 -0.84 -7.53 14.08
C GLY A 287 -1.11 -8.89 13.43
N HIS A 288 -2.21 -9.06 12.68
CA HIS A 288 -2.52 -10.33 12.02
C HIS A 288 -1.60 -10.57 10.82
N ALA A 289 -1.16 -11.81 10.62
CA ALA A 289 -0.36 -12.16 9.45
C ALA A 289 -1.11 -11.76 8.16
N LEU A 290 -0.41 -11.05 7.27
CA LEU A 290 -0.89 -10.69 5.95
C LEU A 290 0.26 -10.71 4.96
N ASN A 291 -0.05 -10.55 3.67
CA ASN A 291 0.96 -10.42 2.63
C ASN A 291 0.96 -8.99 2.08
N THR A 292 2.13 -8.39 1.95
CA THR A 292 2.34 -7.18 1.16
C THR A 292 2.76 -7.59 -0.24
N TYR A 293 2.05 -7.09 -1.24
CA TYR A 293 2.29 -7.35 -2.65
C TYR A 293 3.05 -6.18 -3.25
N MET A 294 4.24 -6.43 -3.78
CA MET A 294 5.05 -5.44 -4.46
C MET A 294 5.07 -5.76 -5.96
N LYS A 295 4.78 -4.76 -6.78
CA LYS A 295 4.82 -4.86 -8.24
C LYS A 295 5.60 -3.69 -8.81
N LYS A 296 6.61 -3.99 -9.64
CA LYS A 296 7.22 -2.99 -10.51
C LYS A 296 6.26 -2.71 -11.66
N VAL A 297 5.86 -1.44 -11.82
CA VAL A 297 4.96 -0.99 -12.89
C VAL A 297 5.75 -0.02 -13.77
N ASN A 298 5.80 -0.31 -15.06
CA ASN A 298 6.25 0.64 -16.06
C ASN A 298 5.05 1.48 -16.49
N ILE A 299 5.06 2.77 -16.20
CA ILE A 299 4.07 3.70 -16.74
C ILE A 299 4.61 4.20 -18.10
N PRO A 300 3.91 3.99 -19.22
CA PRO A 300 4.35 4.47 -20.53
C PRO A 300 4.69 5.98 -20.50
N TYR A 301 5.82 6.34 -21.10
CA TYR A 301 6.33 7.73 -21.12
C TYR A 301 6.66 8.32 -19.73
N PHE A 302 6.73 7.49 -18.70
CA PHE A 302 7.17 7.83 -17.35
C PHE A 302 8.19 6.80 -16.83
N LYS A 303 8.83 7.11 -15.70
CA LYS A 303 9.86 6.24 -15.11
C LYS A 303 9.22 4.96 -14.55
N ASP A 304 10.03 3.92 -14.40
CA ASP A 304 9.63 2.73 -13.65
C ASP A 304 9.27 3.10 -12.20
N ILE A 305 8.12 2.62 -11.73
CA ILE A 305 7.66 2.77 -10.34
C ILE A 305 7.46 1.39 -9.71
N ILE A 306 7.39 1.35 -8.39
CA ILE A 306 7.15 0.17 -7.58
C ILE A 306 5.93 0.47 -6.72
N ILE A 307 4.87 -0.30 -6.91
CA ILE A 307 3.65 -0.22 -6.12
C ILE A 307 3.70 -1.33 -5.07
N MET A 308 3.51 -0.98 -3.80
CA MET A 308 3.37 -1.92 -2.69
C MET A 308 1.96 -1.81 -2.12
N SER A 309 1.24 -2.92 -2.09
CA SER A 309 -0.13 -2.99 -1.59
C SER A 309 -0.23 -3.99 -0.45
N THR A 310 -0.70 -3.51 0.69
CA THR A 310 -0.95 -4.28 1.90
C THR A 310 -2.44 -4.25 2.21
N ASN A 311 -3.10 -5.40 2.18
CA ASN A 311 -4.52 -5.53 2.53
C ASN A 311 -4.69 -6.56 3.66
N CYS A 312 -5.30 -6.14 4.76
CA CYS A 312 -5.57 -7.00 5.91
C CYS A 312 -6.99 -7.55 5.85
N ASP A 313 -7.10 -8.87 5.66
CA ASP A 313 -8.38 -9.58 5.60
C ASP A 313 -9.15 -9.59 6.93
N ARG A 314 -8.48 -9.26 8.05
CA ARG A 314 -9.07 -9.30 9.40
C ARG A 314 -9.65 -7.97 9.87
N CYS A 315 -8.89 -6.87 9.75
CA CYS A 315 -9.35 -5.55 10.21
C CYS A 315 -9.73 -4.60 9.07
N GLY A 316 -9.54 -5.00 7.81
CA GLY A 316 -9.83 -4.16 6.66
C GLY A 316 -8.81 -3.05 6.41
N TYR A 317 -7.68 -3.03 7.13
CA TYR A 317 -6.57 -2.11 6.86
C TYR A 317 -6.05 -2.28 5.44
N ARG A 318 -5.96 -1.18 4.69
CA ARG A 318 -5.42 -1.12 3.33
C ARG A 318 -4.36 -0.04 3.28
N ASP A 319 -3.22 -0.36 2.71
CA ASP A 319 -2.12 0.58 2.50
C ASP A 319 -1.52 0.36 1.12
N ASN A 320 -1.41 1.43 0.33
CA ASN A 320 -0.91 1.40 -1.03
C ASN A 320 0.18 2.47 -1.17
N GLU A 321 1.44 2.05 -1.22
CA GLU A 321 2.60 2.91 -1.32
C GLU A 321 3.20 2.83 -2.72
N VAL A 322 3.58 3.97 -3.30
CA VAL A 322 4.23 4.02 -4.61
C VAL A 322 5.61 4.65 -4.50
N LYS A 323 6.65 3.89 -4.86
CA LYS A 323 8.05 4.33 -4.88
C LYS A 323 8.56 4.44 -6.30
N SER A 324 9.43 5.40 -6.58
CA SER A 324 10.12 5.47 -7.87
C SER A 324 11.23 4.41 -7.91
N GLY A 325 11.21 3.53 -8.91
CA GLY A 325 12.23 2.48 -9.09
C GLY A 325 13.47 2.96 -9.87
N ALA A 326 13.50 4.22 -10.29
CA ALA A 326 14.56 4.84 -11.07
C ALA A 326 15.44 5.79 -10.24
N ALA A 327 16.63 6.10 -10.73
CA ALA A 327 17.53 7.08 -10.13
C ALA A 327 16.84 8.45 -9.97
N ILE A 328 17.16 9.14 -8.87
CA ILE A 328 16.66 10.49 -8.57
C ILE A 328 17.02 11.41 -9.75
N SER A 329 16.03 12.16 -10.25
CA SER A 329 16.26 13.13 -11.33
C SER A 329 17.01 14.34 -10.79
N GLU A 330 18.04 14.81 -11.53
CA GLU A 330 18.74 16.08 -11.25
C GLU A 330 17.91 17.33 -11.59
N LYS A 331 16.72 17.16 -12.18
CA LYS A 331 15.84 18.25 -12.62
C LYS A 331 14.43 18.07 -12.05
N GLY A 332 13.81 19.18 -11.68
CA GLY A 332 12.41 19.25 -11.28
C GLY A 332 11.47 19.26 -12.48
N LYS A 333 10.23 18.87 -12.23
CA LYS A 333 9.16 18.81 -13.22
C LYS A 333 7.94 19.50 -12.65
N ARG A 334 7.48 20.53 -13.36
CA ARG A 334 6.20 21.17 -13.11
C ARG A 334 5.21 20.77 -14.20
N ILE A 335 4.07 20.24 -13.80
CA ILE A 335 2.98 19.84 -14.68
C ILE A 335 1.80 20.75 -14.37
N THR A 336 1.33 21.48 -15.38
CA THR A 336 0.14 22.33 -15.28
C THR A 336 -0.92 21.73 -16.18
N LEU A 337 -2.06 21.33 -15.62
CA LEU A 337 -3.22 20.86 -16.36
C LEU A 337 -4.37 21.84 -16.17
N LYS A 338 -4.95 22.31 -17.26
CA LYS A 338 -6.21 23.04 -17.24
C LYS A 338 -7.36 22.05 -17.41
N VAL A 339 -8.15 21.90 -16.36
CA VAL A 339 -9.31 21.01 -16.31
C VAL A 339 -10.51 21.78 -16.87
N GLU A 340 -11.07 21.33 -17.99
CA GLU A 340 -12.21 22.01 -18.64
C GLU A 340 -13.51 21.19 -18.56
N ASP A 341 -13.40 19.86 -18.49
CA ASP A 341 -14.54 18.94 -18.45
C ASP A 341 -14.41 17.88 -17.34
N SER A 342 -15.46 17.08 -17.16
CA SER A 342 -15.46 15.98 -16.19
C SER A 342 -14.61 14.79 -16.63
N GLU A 343 -14.26 14.68 -17.92
CA GLU A 343 -13.39 13.59 -18.41
C GLU A 343 -11.96 13.77 -17.91
N ASP A 344 -11.49 15.02 -17.81
CA ASP A 344 -10.20 15.38 -17.22
C ASP A 344 -10.06 14.91 -15.75
N LEU A 345 -11.16 14.73 -15.01
CA LEU A 345 -11.12 14.20 -13.63
C LEU A 345 -10.73 12.72 -13.58
N SER A 346 -10.93 11.98 -14.67
CA SER A 346 -10.59 10.55 -14.75
C SER A 346 -9.10 10.28 -15.00
N ARG A 347 -8.30 11.32 -15.26
CA ARG A 347 -6.86 11.20 -15.54
C ARG A 347 -6.11 10.59 -14.37
N ASP A 348 -5.25 9.62 -14.67
CA ASP A 348 -4.35 9.03 -13.67
C ASP A 348 -3.34 10.07 -13.16
N ILE A 349 -3.19 10.13 -11.85
CA ILE A 349 -2.26 10.99 -11.13
C ILE A 349 -1.41 10.16 -10.16
N LEU A 350 -0.09 10.31 -10.28
CA LEU A 350 0.87 9.90 -9.27
C LEU A 350 1.37 11.16 -8.56
N LYS A 351 0.96 11.34 -7.30
CA LYS A 351 1.53 12.40 -6.46
C LYS A 351 2.65 11.81 -5.62
N SER A 352 3.90 12.15 -5.92
CA SER A 352 5.03 11.76 -5.09
C SER A 352 5.00 12.45 -3.72
N GLU A 353 5.78 11.95 -2.78
CA GLU A 353 5.96 12.60 -1.47
C GLU A 353 6.63 13.98 -1.61
N THR A 354 7.49 14.18 -2.60
CA THR A 354 8.19 15.46 -2.82
C THR A 354 7.36 16.47 -3.62
N CYS A 355 6.18 16.09 -4.10
CA CYS A 355 5.35 16.94 -4.95
C CYS A 355 4.38 17.81 -4.16
N GLY A 356 4.34 19.09 -4.50
CA GLY A 356 3.25 19.99 -4.14
C GLY A 356 2.12 19.94 -5.19
N LEU A 357 0.88 20.01 -4.74
CA LEU A 357 -0.31 20.15 -5.59
C LEU A 357 -0.99 21.47 -5.27
N SER A 358 -1.30 22.28 -6.27
CA SER A 358 -2.03 23.54 -6.07
C SER A 358 -3.15 23.74 -7.08
N ILE A 359 -4.23 24.36 -6.61
CA ILE A 359 -5.37 24.82 -7.42
C ILE A 359 -5.59 26.31 -7.10
N PRO A 360 -5.02 27.22 -7.92
CA PRO A 360 -5.06 28.66 -7.66
C PRO A 360 -6.46 29.24 -7.52
N GLU A 361 -7.44 28.72 -8.26
CA GLU A 361 -8.81 29.26 -8.30
C GLU A 361 -9.57 29.13 -6.97
N ILE A 362 -9.16 28.16 -6.14
CA ILE A 362 -9.75 27.93 -4.81
C ILE A 362 -8.75 28.17 -3.67
N ASP A 363 -7.56 28.71 -3.98
CA ASP A 363 -6.46 28.90 -3.02
C ASP A 363 -6.05 27.61 -2.28
N LEU A 364 -6.23 26.44 -2.93
CA LEU A 364 -5.80 25.15 -2.38
C LEU A 364 -4.31 24.95 -2.66
N VAL A 365 -3.52 24.77 -1.62
CA VAL A 365 -2.09 24.44 -1.72
C VAL A 365 -1.77 23.26 -0.79
N LEU A 366 -1.49 22.12 -1.39
CA LEU A 366 -0.94 20.95 -0.72
C LEU A 366 0.58 20.98 -0.85
N GLN A 367 1.27 21.06 0.28
CA GLN A 367 2.72 21.01 0.33
C GLN A 367 3.22 19.58 0.06
N ALA A 368 4.53 19.47 -0.23
CA ALA A 368 5.20 18.17 -0.23
C ALA A 368 4.93 17.41 1.09
N GLY A 369 4.74 16.10 1.02
CA GLY A 369 4.37 15.21 2.12
C GLY A 369 2.86 15.01 2.29
N THR A 370 2.04 16.04 2.07
CA THR A 370 0.58 15.93 2.23
C THR A 370 -0.02 15.10 1.09
N LEU A 371 -0.70 13.98 1.40
CA LEU A 371 -1.26 13.05 0.41
C LEU A 371 -0.23 12.53 -0.62
N GLY A 372 1.04 12.43 -0.22
CA GLY A 372 2.12 11.89 -1.05
C GLY A 372 2.09 10.36 -1.18
N GLY A 373 2.79 9.84 -2.18
CA GLY A 373 2.97 8.39 -2.41
C GLY A 373 1.76 7.69 -3.03
N ARG A 374 0.80 8.43 -3.58
CA ARG A 374 -0.49 7.91 -4.05
C ARG A 374 -0.58 7.88 -5.57
N PHE A 375 -1.06 6.77 -6.09
CA PHE A 375 -1.50 6.60 -7.47
C PHE A 375 -3.03 6.44 -7.49
N THR A 376 -3.73 7.40 -8.10
CA THR A 376 -5.19 7.46 -8.14
C THR A 376 -5.62 8.26 -9.37
N THR A 377 -6.89 8.65 -9.48
CA THR A 377 -7.37 9.61 -10.49
C THR A 377 -7.39 11.03 -9.92
N LEU A 378 -7.49 12.04 -10.80
CA LEU A 378 -7.63 13.42 -10.36
C LEU A 378 -8.90 13.63 -9.51
N GLU A 379 -9.99 12.93 -9.81
CA GLU A 379 -11.18 12.87 -8.96
C GLU A 379 -10.86 12.31 -7.57
N GLY A 380 -10.18 11.15 -7.52
CA GLY A 380 -9.88 10.45 -6.29
C GLY A 380 -9.02 11.26 -5.32
N ILE A 381 -8.02 11.99 -5.84
CA ILE A 381 -7.19 12.85 -4.98
C ILE A 381 -7.99 14.05 -4.45
N LEU A 382 -8.91 14.62 -5.24
CA LEU A 382 -9.76 15.73 -4.79
C LEU A 382 -10.83 15.30 -3.80
N GLU A 383 -11.41 14.10 -3.97
CA GLU A 383 -12.32 13.49 -3.02
C GLU A 383 -11.64 13.35 -1.66
N GLN A 384 -10.43 12.81 -1.65
CA GLN A 384 -9.69 12.61 -0.42
C GLN A 384 -9.32 13.93 0.28
N VAL A 385 -8.89 14.95 -0.48
CA VAL A 385 -8.64 16.29 0.07
C VAL A 385 -9.90 16.82 0.75
N TYR A 386 -11.07 16.61 0.14
CA TYR A 386 -12.33 17.06 0.70
C TYR A 386 -12.68 16.30 1.98
N GLU A 387 -12.57 14.97 2.01
CA GLU A 387 -12.85 14.16 3.20
C GLU A 387 -11.96 14.56 4.39
N GLU A 388 -10.64 14.63 4.19
CA GLU A 388 -9.68 14.98 5.24
C GLU A 388 -9.87 16.40 5.79
N LEU A 389 -10.27 17.34 4.94
CA LEU A 389 -10.56 18.71 5.35
C LEU A 389 -11.93 18.83 6.00
N SER A 390 -12.94 18.04 5.59
CA SER A 390 -14.29 18.10 6.17
C SER A 390 -14.36 17.51 7.58
N ASP A 391 -13.59 16.45 7.86
CA ASP A 391 -13.60 15.77 9.17
C ASP A 391 -12.89 16.60 10.26
N LYS A 392 -11.87 17.38 9.88
CA LYS A 392 -11.07 18.19 10.80
C LYS A 392 -11.78 19.46 11.31
N VAL A 393 -12.91 19.85 10.72
CA VAL A 393 -13.65 21.09 11.07
C VAL A 393 -14.37 20.99 12.42
N PHE A 394 -14.71 19.78 12.88
CA PHE A 394 -15.61 19.61 14.03
C PHE A 394 -14.95 19.03 15.30
N ALA A 395 -13.64 18.81 15.32
CA ALA A 395 -12.94 18.11 16.41
C ALA A 395 -11.78 18.92 17.02
N GLY A 396 -12.04 20.18 17.40
CA GLY A 396 -11.10 21.03 18.15
C GLY A 396 -11.77 21.68 19.36
N ASP A 397 -11.60 21.09 20.52
CA ASP A 397 -12.17 21.43 21.83
C ASP A 397 -11.49 22.61 22.54
N SER A 398 -10.84 23.51 21.79
CA SER A 398 -10.22 24.72 22.34
C SER A 398 -10.17 25.89 21.34
N LYS A 399 -11.25 26.68 21.31
CA LYS A 399 -11.27 28.18 21.32
C LYS A 399 -12.53 28.71 20.66
N LYS A 400 -12.90 29.93 21.08
CA LYS A 400 -13.66 30.89 20.28
C LYS A 400 -13.02 30.94 18.87
N VAL A 401 -13.62 30.25 17.90
CA VAL A 401 -13.37 30.55 16.50
C VAL A 401 -14.29 31.73 16.21
N ASP A 402 -13.71 32.84 15.78
CA ASP A 402 -14.48 33.98 15.32
C ASP A 402 -15.41 33.48 14.19
N ASP A 403 -16.71 33.82 14.22
CA ASP A 403 -17.72 33.31 13.27
C ASP A 403 -17.27 33.46 11.79
N GLU A 404 -16.44 34.47 11.50
CA GLU A 404 -15.84 34.73 10.18
C GLU A 404 -14.88 33.62 9.69
N GLY A 405 -14.14 32.95 10.58
CA GLY A 405 -13.20 31.89 10.22
C GLY A 405 -13.89 30.59 9.83
N VAL A 406 -15.01 30.28 10.49
CA VAL A 406 -15.87 29.12 10.15
C VAL A 406 -16.56 29.37 8.81
N GLU A 407 -17.12 30.56 8.60
CA GLU A 407 -17.79 30.93 7.35
C GLU A 407 -16.81 30.95 6.16
N ALA A 408 -15.58 31.44 6.35
CA ALA A 408 -14.53 31.38 5.32
C ALA A 408 -14.17 29.93 4.94
N PHE A 409 -14.08 29.02 5.91
CA PHE A 409 -13.76 27.63 5.66
C PHE A 409 -14.92 26.85 5.02
N GLU A 410 -16.17 27.10 5.43
CA GLU A 410 -17.36 26.54 4.79
C GLU A 410 -17.47 26.99 3.33
N ASN A 411 -17.16 28.26 3.04
CA ASN A 411 -17.10 28.77 1.68
C ASN A 411 -15.98 28.11 0.86
N PHE A 412 -14.83 27.83 1.46
CA PHE A 412 -13.76 27.07 0.81
C PHE A 412 -14.20 25.63 0.49
N LEU A 413 -14.79 24.90 1.45
CA LEU A 413 -15.32 23.54 1.22
C LEU A 413 -16.38 23.51 0.11
N LYS A 414 -17.21 24.56 0.03
CA LYS A 414 -18.19 24.69 -1.06
C LYS A 414 -17.51 24.84 -2.42
N LYS A 415 -16.49 25.70 -2.54
CA LYS A 415 -15.70 25.84 -3.77
C LYS A 415 -15.00 24.52 -4.15
N LEU A 416 -14.48 23.79 -3.18
CA LEU A 416 -13.84 22.49 -3.41
C LEU A 416 -14.86 21.45 -3.93
N LYS A 417 -16.12 21.45 -3.46
CA LYS A 417 -17.19 20.63 -4.05
C LYS A 417 -17.50 21.00 -5.50
N GLU A 418 -17.52 22.29 -5.81
CA GLU A 418 -17.76 22.77 -7.19
C GLU A 418 -16.63 22.36 -8.14
N VAL A 419 -15.38 22.35 -7.66
CA VAL A 419 -14.20 21.84 -8.37
C VAL A 419 -14.27 20.32 -8.58
N LYS A 420 -14.65 19.56 -7.54
CA LYS A 420 -14.85 18.09 -7.63
C LYS A 420 -15.91 17.70 -8.66
N ALA A 421 -16.95 18.52 -8.81
CA ALA A 421 -18.00 18.30 -9.80
C ALA A 421 -17.66 18.85 -11.20
N ALA A 422 -16.44 19.35 -11.41
CA ALA A 422 -16.00 20.03 -12.64
C ALA A 422 -17.01 21.07 -13.15
N THR A 423 -17.67 21.80 -12.25
CA THR A 423 -18.74 22.75 -12.63
C THR A 423 -18.17 23.99 -13.32
N HIS A 424 -16.92 24.34 -13.01
CA HIS A 424 -16.18 25.44 -13.61
C HIS A 424 -14.77 24.96 -13.97
N PRO A 425 -14.17 25.46 -15.07
CA PRO A 425 -12.78 25.17 -15.39
C PRO A 425 -11.82 25.65 -14.29
N PHE A 426 -10.81 24.85 -13.97
CA PHE A 426 -9.79 25.16 -12.96
C PHE A 426 -8.43 24.61 -13.37
N THR A 427 -7.37 25.06 -12.70
CA THR A 427 -6.00 24.68 -13.04
C THR A 427 -5.40 23.83 -11.93
N VAL A 428 -4.88 22.66 -12.28
CA VAL A 428 -4.13 21.79 -11.37
C VAL A 428 -2.66 21.90 -11.69
N ILE A 429 -1.86 22.24 -10.68
CA ILE A 429 -0.42 22.39 -10.81
C ILE A 429 0.26 21.39 -9.88
N LEU A 430 1.01 20.46 -10.46
CA LEU A 430 1.93 19.59 -9.76
C LEU A 430 3.34 20.12 -9.91
N ASP A 431 3.99 20.44 -8.80
CA ASP A 431 5.37 20.91 -8.78
C ASP A 431 6.20 19.90 -7.99
N ASP A 432 7.00 19.10 -8.69
CA ASP A 432 7.83 18.05 -8.09
C ASP A 432 9.32 18.31 -8.35
N PRO A 433 10.10 18.68 -7.31
CA PRO A 433 11.53 18.93 -7.42
C PRO A 433 12.34 17.72 -7.90
N LEU A 434 11.87 16.49 -7.62
CA LEU A 434 12.58 15.26 -8.01
C LEU A 434 12.01 14.60 -9.27
N ALA A 435 11.01 15.23 -9.89
CA ALA A 435 10.33 14.72 -11.08
C ALA A 435 9.86 13.26 -10.93
N ASN A 436 9.30 12.93 -9.77
CA ASN A 436 8.77 11.61 -9.43
C ASN A 436 7.23 11.56 -9.47
N SER A 437 6.60 12.64 -9.92
CA SER A 437 5.14 12.75 -10.09
C SER A 437 4.73 12.64 -11.55
N TYR A 438 3.53 12.12 -11.74
CA TYR A 438 2.94 11.84 -13.04
C TYR A 438 1.50 12.33 -13.08
N LEU A 439 1.10 12.81 -14.25
CA LEU A 439 -0.28 13.14 -14.59
C LEU A 439 -0.48 12.68 -16.03
N GLN A 440 -1.57 11.95 -16.27
CA GLN A 440 -1.82 11.30 -17.54
C GLN A 440 -2.10 12.30 -18.65
N ASN A 441 -1.32 12.19 -19.74
CA ASN A 441 -1.62 12.83 -21.00
C ASN A 441 -2.49 11.88 -21.84
N LEU A 442 -3.77 12.24 -22.03
CA LEU A 442 -4.72 11.45 -22.82
C LEU A 442 -4.38 11.40 -24.31
N TYR A 443 -3.58 12.34 -24.80
CA TYR A 443 -3.19 12.46 -26.21
C TYR A 443 -1.81 11.87 -26.50
N ALA A 444 -1.15 11.24 -25.52
CA ALA A 444 0.19 10.69 -25.71
C ALA A 444 0.26 9.73 -26.91
N PRO A 445 1.30 9.79 -27.76
CA PRO A 445 2.54 10.56 -27.60
C PRO A 445 2.45 12.04 -28.03
N ASP A 446 1.31 12.49 -28.57
CA ASP A 446 1.11 13.87 -28.96
C ASP A 446 0.96 14.79 -27.72
N PRO A 447 1.38 16.07 -27.80
CA PRO A 447 1.22 17.01 -26.69
C PRO A 447 -0.26 17.28 -26.41
N ASP A 448 -0.66 17.20 -25.15
CA ASP A 448 -1.99 17.64 -24.71
C ASP A 448 -2.12 19.18 -24.88
N PRO A 449 -3.17 19.70 -25.53
CA PRO A 449 -3.39 21.13 -25.65
C PRO A 449 -3.64 21.82 -24.31
N ASN A 450 -4.14 21.09 -23.30
CA ASN A 450 -4.52 21.59 -21.98
C ASN A 450 -3.49 21.24 -20.89
N MET A 451 -2.41 20.51 -21.23
CA MET A 451 -1.32 20.19 -20.29
C MET A 451 0.02 20.78 -20.74
N GLU A 452 0.67 21.50 -19.83
CA GLU A 452 2.02 22.01 -20.00
C GLU A 452 2.97 21.30 -19.03
N VAL A 453 4.02 20.67 -19.57
CA VAL A 453 5.08 20.03 -18.79
C VAL A 453 6.36 20.83 -18.93
N VAL A 454 6.76 21.52 -17.87
CA VAL A 454 8.00 22.30 -17.81
C VAL A 454 9.02 21.54 -16.98
N ILE A 455 10.09 21.09 -17.64
CA ILE A 455 11.28 20.58 -16.96
C ILE A 455 12.15 21.79 -16.62
N HIS A 456 12.22 22.13 -15.34
CA HIS A 456 13.14 23.16 -14.88
C HIS A 456 14.36 22.48 -14.26
N GLN A 457 15.55 22.87 -14.71
CA GLN A 457 16.72 22.75 -13.85
C GLN A 457 16.37 23.47 -12.55
N GLU A 458 16.73 22.92 -11.41
CA GLU A 458 16.60 23.66 -10.16
C GLU A 458 17.35 24.99 -10.29
N SER A 459 16.61 26.01 -10.68
CA SER A 459 16.96 27.42 -10.64
C SER A 459 16.01 28.13 -9.68
N THR A 460 15.20 27.38 -8.93
CA THR A 460 14.30 27.93 -7.91
C THR A 460 14.62 27.41 -6.52
N TYR A 461 15.04 26.15 -6.37
CA TYR A 461 15.67 25.68 -5.13
C TYR A 461 17.03 26.33 -4.93
N GLN A 462 17.82 26.47 -6.00
CA GLN A 462 19.02 27.29 -5.97
C GLN A 462 18.71 28.79 -5.87
N ASN A 463 17.56 29.35 -6.27
CA ASN A 463 17.29 30.79 -6.07
C ASN A 463 16.62 31.11 -4.74
N GLN A 464 15.92 30.17 -4.10
CA GLN A 464 15.50 30.32 -2.71
C GLN A 464 16.69 30.10 -1.78
N PHE A 465 17.60 29.14 -2.06
CA PHE A 465 18.89 29.04 -1.36
C PHE A 465 19.90 30.15 -1.74
N ALA A 466 19.98 30.60 -3.00
CA ALA A 466 20.91 31.63 -3.45
C ALA A 466 20.41 33.06 -3.24
N ALA A 467 19.11 33.33 -3.14
CA ALA A 467 18.63 34.62 -2.64
C ALA A 467 18.99 34.77 -1.15
N ILE A 468 18.87 33.69 -0.37
CA ILE A 468 19.34 33.60 1.01
C ILE A 468 20.87 33.76 1.09
N GLN A 469 21.64 33.22 0.13
CA GLN A 469 23.10 33.38 0.05
C GLN A 469 23.55 34.76 -0.49
N SER A 470 22.80 35.39 -1.40
CA SER A 470 23.17 36.67 -2.03
C SER A 470 22.85 37.88 -1.16
N LEU A 471 21.88 37.76 -0.25
CA LEU A 471 21.65 38.73 0.83
C LEU A 471 22.79 38.74 1.86
N SER A 472 23.70 37.75 1.83
CA SER A 472 24.85 37.66 2.73
C SER A 472 26.10 38.43 2.26
N GLN A 473 26.14 38.94 1.03
CA GLN A 473 27.33 39.63 0.49
C GLN A 473 27.17 41.14 0.24
N ALA A 474 25.97 41.70 0.35
CA ALA A 474 25.71 43.13 0.08
C ALA A 474 25.39 43.96 1.34
N THR A 475 25.92 43.60 2.52
CA THR A 475 25.79 44.43 3.74
C THR A 475 27.11 44.53 4.51
N LEU A 476 28.21 44.69 3.78
CA LEU A 476 29.50 45.19 4.29
C LEU A 476 29.73 46.63 3.82
N SER A 477 28.77 47.53 4.06
CA SER A 477 29.01 48.98 4.10
C SER A 477 27.77 49.72 4.61
N PHE A 478 27.74 49.99 5.91
CA PHE A 478 27.22 51.19 6.59
C PHE A 478 26.71 50.83 7.98
N LYS A 479 27.52 51.16 8.99
CA LYS A 479 27.10 51.28 10.38
C LYS A 479 26.05 52.39 10.49
N GLY A 480 24.99 52.16 11.26
CA GLY A 480 24.24 53.25 11.87
C GLY A 480 22.78 52.92 12.17
N GLN A 481 22.55 52.50 13.41
CA GLN A 481 21.26 52.56 14.12
C GLN A 481 20.13 51.69 13.54
N PHE A 482 19.96 50.50 14.13
CA PHE A 482 18.69 49.86 14.51
C PHE A 482 19.03 48.40 14.87
N ALA A 483 19.90 48.26 15.88
CA ALA A 483 20.28 47.00 16.48
C ALA A 483 19.43 46.81 17.73
N SER A 484 18.32 46.10 17.59
CA SER A 484 17.64 45.31 18.64
C SER A 484 16.35 44.79 18.02
N GLU A 485 16.24 43.47 17.87
CA GLU A 485 15.01 42.65 17.96
C GLU A 485 14.84 41.54 16.92
N ILE A 486 15.61 41.45 15.83
CA ILE A 486 15.38 40.37 14.85
C ILE A 486 16.70 39.72 14.42
N SER A 487 17.25 38.86 15.29
CA SER A 487 18.37 37.97 14.98
C SER A 487 18.33 36.75 15.90
N ARG A 488 17.39 35.85 15.64
CA ARG A 488 17.36 34.46 16.12
C ARG A 488 16.38 33.73 15.21
N ASP A 489 16.72 32.51 14.80
CA ASP A 489 15.99 31.61 13.89
C ASP A 489 16.14 31.85 12.38
N MET A 490 17.21 31.28 11.81
CA MET A 490 17.17 30.54 10.52
C MET A 490 18.37 29.59 10.42
N THR A 491 18.22 28.39 11.00
CA THR A 491 18.95 27.16 10.66
C THR A 491 17.93 26.02 10.66
N SER A 492 17.31 25.68 9.52
CA SER A 492 16.38 24.53 9.48
C SER A 492 17.17 23.23 9.36
N ALA A 493 17.38 22.58 10.51
CA ALA A 493 17.99 21.27 10.65
C ALA A 493 17.09 20.17 10.08
N GLN A 494 17.69 19.13 9.49
CA GLN A 494 17.04 17.86 9.13
C GLN A 494 16.32 17.31 10.39
N ARG A 495 15.01 17.11 10.32
CA ARG A 495 14.17 16.65 11.45
C ARG A 495 13.67 15.24 11.15
N TRP A 496 14.00 14.30 12.02
CA TRP A 496 13.55 12.91 11.93
C TRP A 496 12.25 12.68 12.71
N ILE A 497 11.65 11.50 12.55
CA ILE A 497 10.44 11.10 13.29
C ILE A 497 10.89 10.55 14.66
N PRO A 498 10.33 11.00 15.79
CA PRO A 498 10.76 10.48 17.10
C PRO A 498 10.47 8.97 17.24
N LEU A 499 11.44 8.22 17.79
CA LEU A 499 11.25 6.79 18.09
C LEU A 499 10.34 6.59 19.30
N GLU A 500 9.48 5.58 19.22
CA GLU A 500 8.72 5.10 20.37
C GLU A 500 9.65 4.39 21.37
N SER A 501 9.45 4.65 22.67
CA SER A 501 10.19 3.99 23.75
C SER A 501 9.62 2.59 24.02
N ASN A 502 9.92 1.67 23.11
CA ASN A 502 9.38 0.32 23.08
C ASN A 502 10.51 -0.72 22.80
N PRO A 503 10.62 -1.80 23.59
CA PRO A 503 11.64 -2.82 23.37
C PRO A 503 11.62 -3.43 21.98
N GLU A 504 10.45 -3.67 21.38
CA GLU A 504 10.33 -4.24 20.03
C GLU A 504 10.93 -3.29 18.99
N VAL A 505 10.62 -1.99 19.09
CA VAL A 505 11.14 -0.93 18.21
C VAL A 505 12.66 -0.80 18.35
N LEU A 506 13.16 -0.71 19.58
CA LEU A 506 14.60 -0.55 19.83
C LEU A 506 15.40 -1.80 19.44
N ASN A 507 14.85 -3.01 19.66
CA ASN A 507 15.48 -4.26 19.23
C ASN A 507 15.46 -4.40 17.70
N ALA A 508 14.36 -4.05 17.03
CA ALA A 508 14.29 -4.06 15.57
C ALA A 508 15.35 -3.13 14.96
N TRP A 509 15.50 -1.92 15.51
CA TRP A 509 16.55 -0.98 15.12
C TRP A 509 17.95 -1.57 15.37
N ALA A 510 18.20 -2.06 16.59
CA ALA A 510 19.52 -2.57 16.98
C ALA A 510 19.96 -3.78 16.14
N ASN A 511 19.05 -4.71 15.89
CA ASN A 511 19.32 -5.90 15.07
C ASN A 511 19.66 -5.53 13.62
N ARG A 512 18.96 -4.55 13.03
CA ARG A 512 19.28 -4.04 11.69
C ARG A 512 20.59 -3.28 11.63
N ALA A 513 20.93 -2.53 12.68
CA ALA A 513 22.24 -1.91 12.83
C ALA A 513 23.37 -2.97 12.97
N GLY A 514 23.02 -4.17 13.43
CA GLY A 514 23.90 -5.35 13.46
C GLY A 514 24.13 -5.95 14.83
N LEU A 515 23.34 -5.61 15.84
CA LEU A 515 23.36 -6.31 17.14
C LEU A 515 23.01 -7.79 16.94
N ILE A 516 23.76 -8.67 17.59
CA ILE A 516 23.44 -10.10 17.63
C ILE A 516 22.43 -10.33 18.76
N ALA A 517 21.18 -10.64 18.39
CA ALA A 517 20.05 -10.79 19.32
C ALA A 517 20.26 -11.87 20.40
N THR A 518 21.17 -12.82 20.21
CA THR A 518 21.52 -13.84 21.22
C THR A 518 22.53 -13.34 22.26
N ASP A 519 23.16 -12.19 22.07
CA ASP A 519 24.10 -11.60 23.03
C ASP A 519 23.45 -10.53 23.91
N ALA A 520 22.61 -9.67 23.35
CA ALA A 520 21.87 -8.67 24.11
C ALA A 520 20.57 -8.23 23.42
N GLN A 521 19.62 -7.77 24.23
CA GLN A 521 18.32 -7.20 23.82
C GLN A 521 17.89 -6.10 24.78
N PHE A 522 17.17 -5.11 24.27
CA PHE A 522 16.46 -4.13 25.08
C PHE A 522 15.23 -4.77 25.73
N CYS A 523 15.02 -4.46 27.01
CA CYS A 523 13.87 -4.88 27.79
C CYS A 523 13.37 -3.73 28.65
N ASP A 524 12.07 -3.72 28.96
CA ASP A 524 11.46 -2.70 29.81
C ASP A 524 11.96 -2.80 31.25
N VAL A 525 12.08 -1.63 31.89
CA VAL A 525 12.25 -1.53 33.34
C VAL A 525 10.97 -0.99 33.96
N TYR A 526 10.19 -1.88 34.56
CA TYR A 526 8.85 -1.57 35.08
C TYR A 526 8.84 -0.62 36.28
N GLY A 527 9.95 -0.50 37.00
CA GLY A 527 10.07 0.41 38.14
C GLY A 527 11.48 0.50 38.71
N LEU A 528 11.66 1.43 39.65
CA LEU A 528 12.98 1.81 40.21
C LEU A 528 13.20 1.26 41.64
N ASP A 529 12.31 0.41 42.15
CA ASP A 529 12.50 -0.34 43.39
C ASP A 529 13.22 -1.68 43.13
N ASP A 530 13.83 -2.22 44.19
CA ASP A 530 14.66 -3.43 44.10
C ASP A 530 13.90 -4.65 43.54
N GLU A 531 12.59 -4.76 43.78
CA GLU A 531 11.78 -5.88 43.32
C GLU A 531 11.59 -5.81 41.80
N LEU A 532 11.15 -4.66 41.28
CA LEU A 532 10.97 -4.48 39.84
C LEU A 532 12.30 -4.48 39.06
N LEU A 533 13.36 -3.92 39.63
CA LEU A 533 14.71 -3.99 39.03
C LEU A 533 15.27 -5.42 38.96
N SER A 534 14.80 -6.32 39.82
CA SER A 534 15.22 -7.73 39.80
C SER A 534 14.62 -8.54 38.64
N MET A 535 13.56 -8.03 38.00
CA MET A 535 12.94 -8.65 36.83
C MET A 535 13.78 -8.46 35.56
N VAL A 536 14.66 -7.46 35.54
CA VAL A 536 15.52 -7.15 34.39
C VAL A 536 16.62 -8.23 34.28
N PRO A 537 16.78 -8.89 33.13
CA PRO A 537 17.84 -9.86 32.90
C PRO A 537 19.23 -9.29 33.20
N ARG A 538 20.14 -10.15 33.65
CA ARG A 538 21.53 -9.77 33.96
C ARG A 538 22.50 -10.57 33.07
N PRO A 539 23.66 -10.00 32.69
CA PRO A 539 24.12 -8.65 33.02
C PRO A 539 23.42 -7.55 32.20
N VAL A 540 23.26 -6.36 32.80
CA VAL A 540 22.83 -5.15 32.09
C VAL A 540 24.06 -4.44 31.55
N LYS A 541 24.04 -4.15 30.25
CA LYS A 541 25.14 -3.55 29.50
C LYS A 541 24.98 -2.04 29.32
N ALA A 542 23.75 -1.57 29.08
CA ALA A 542 23.40 -0.14 28.96
C ALA A 542 21.99 0.14 29.49
N VAL A 543 21.69 1.40 29.81
CA VAL A 543 20.33 1.86 30.13
C VAL A 543 19.98 3.06 29.25
N VAL A 544 18.79 3.06 28.66
CA VAL A 544 18.26 4.18 27.87
C VAL A 544 17.04 4.73 28.60
N LEU A 545 17.01 6.05 28.77
CA LEU A 545 15.95 6.77 29.49
C LEU A 545 15.29 7.76 28.54
N LEU A 546 13.97 7.68 28.41
CA LEU A 546 13.12 8.72 27.83
C LEU A 546 12.55 9.57 28.97
N PHE A 547 12.66 10.89 28.85
CA PHE A 547 12.13 11.84 29.84
C PHE A 547 11.72 13.16 29.17
N PRO A 548 10.83 13.96 29.78
CA PRO A 548 10.44 15.24 29.21
C PRO A 548 11.53 16.30 29.41
N ILE A 549 11.89 17.00 28.34
CA ILE A 549 12.92 18.05 28.35
C ILE A 549 12.29 19.45 28.43
N ARG A 550 11.51 19.70 29.48
CA ARG A 550 10.82 21.00 29.70
C ARG A 550 10.93 21.50 31.13
N GLY A 551 11.01 22.82 31.31
CA GLY A 551 10.94 23.47 32.62
C GLY A 551 12.19 23.30 33.48
N ALA A 552 12.03 22.80 34.70
CA ALA A 552 13.09 22.80 35.71
C ALA A 552 14.27 21.87 35.36
N ILE A 553 14.01 20.74 34.69
CA ILE A 553 15.07 19.81 34.26
C ILE A 553 15.96 20.40 33.16
N GLU A 554 15.38 21.11 32.18
CA GLU A 554 16.13 21.75 31.10
C GLU A 554 17.04 22.86 31.65
N THR A 555 16.51 23.66 32.57
CA THR A 555 17.28 24.70 33.27
C THR A 555 18.43 24.09 34.06
N ALA A 556 18.16 23.05 34.85
CA ALA A 556 19.19 22.37 35.65
C ALA A 556 20.27 21.71 34.77
N ARG A 557 19.90 21.18 33.60
CA ARG A 557 20.84 20.61 32.63
C ARG A 557 21.76 21.69 32.05
N ARG A 558 21.22 22.85 31.67
CA ARG A 558 22.02 23.97 31.17
C ARG A 558 22.97 24.53 32.22
N GLU A 559 22.51 24.66 33.46
CA GLU A 559 23.36 25.10 34.58
C GLU A 559 24.48 24.09 34.88
N GLU A 560 24.17 22.79 34.83
CA GLU A 560 25.17 21.73 34.98
C GLU A 560 26.24 21.80 33.89
N ASP A 561 25.85 21.95 32.62
CA ASP A 561 26.80 22.06 31.50
C ASP A 561 27.72 23.28 31.63
N GLU A 562 27.19 24.41 32.10
CA GLU A 562 27.97 25.63 32.37
C GLU A 562 28.93 25.47 33.56
N ASN A 563 28.51 24.75 34.62
CA ASN A 563 29.37 24.46 35.76
C ASN A 563 30.50 23.50 35.38
N LEU A 564 30.18 22.45 34.63
CA LEU A 564 31.16 21.50 34.09
C LEU A 564 32.21 22.18 33.21
N LYS A 565 31.81 23.18 32.43
CA LYS A 565 32.74 23.98 31.60
C LYS A 565 33.70 24.84 32.44
N LYS A 566 33.28 25.30 33.62
CA LYS A 566 34.07 26.16 34.52
C LYS A 566 34.96 25.37 35.47
N GLU A 567 34.39 24.33 36.08
CA GLU A 567 35.00 23.57 37.18
C GLU A 567 35.66 22.27 36.70
N GLY A 568 35.28 21.78 35.51
CA GLY A 568 35.66 20.47 35.01
C GLY A 568 34.83 19.34 35.63
N GLN A 569 35.15 18.11 35.23
CA GLN A 569 34.64 16.88 35.84
C GLN A 569 35.77 15.87 35.99
N GLN A 570 35.46 14.75 36.67
CA GLN A 570 36.32 13.58 36.64
C GLN A 570 36.68 13.21 35.19
N ALA A 571 37.94 12.82 34.97
CA ALA A 571 38.39 12.39 33.65
C ALA A 571 37.61 11.16 33.19
N ILE A 572 37.05 11.24 31.99
CA ILE A 572 36.28 10.16 31.37
C ILE A 572 37.24 9.26 30.61
N ASP A 573 36.99 7.95 30.65
CA ASP A 573 37.81 6.96 29.95
C ASP A 573 37.88 7.26 28.45
N PRO A 574 39.08 7.30 27.84
CA PRO A 574 39.25 7.70 26.45
C PRO A 574 38.64 6.71 25.44
N THR A 575 38.25 5.51 25.86
CA THR A 575 37.54 4.55 25.01
C THR A 575 36.04 4.83 24.89
N VAL A 576 35.51 5.74 25.71
CA VAL A 576 34.11 6.16 25.60
C VAL A 576 33.92 6.96 24.31
N VAL A 577 33.08 6.43 23.43
CA VAL A 577 32.67 7.06 22.18
C VAL A 577 31.41 7.87 22.44
N TRP A 578 31.57 9.19 22.45
CA TRP A 578 30.46 10.14 22.43
C TRP A 578 30.32 10.77 21.04
N ILE A 579 29.08 11.05 20.67
CA ILE A 579 28.67 11.57 19.35
C ILE A 579 27.71 12.73 19.64
N LYS A 580 27.98 13.91 19.06
CA LYS A 580 27.11 15.07 19.20
C LYS A 580 25.84 14.85 18.39
N GLN A 581 24.69 15.24 18.94
CA GLN A 581 23.45 15.29 18.17
C GLN A 581 23.35 16.64 17.46
N THR A 582 23.20 16.59 16.14
CA THR A 582 23.01 17.75 15.26
C THR A 582 21.70 17.66 14.47
N ILE A 583 21.08 16.47 14.44
CA ILE A 583 19.82 16.18 13.77
C ILE A 583 18.66 16.27 14.77
N SER A 584 17.59 17.00 14.42
CA SER A 584 16.41 17.12 15.26
C SER A 584 15.68 15.78 15.34
N ASN A 585 15.25 15.38 16.54
CA ASN A 585 14.57 14.11 16.86
C ASN A 585 15.38 12.81 16.65
N ALA A 586 16.67 12.90 16.32
CA ALA A 586 17.53 11.72 16.24
C ALA A 586 17.92 11.13 17.62
N CYS A 587 17.42 11.69 18.74
CA CYS A 587 17.85 11.32 20.09
C CYS A 587 17.68 9.82 20.40
N GLY A 588 16.65 9.15 19.85
CA GLY A 588 16.49 7.70 19.97
C GLY A 588 17.65 6.93 19.31
N THR A 589 18.00 7.26 18.07
CA THR A 589 19.17 6.70 17.39
C THR A 589 20.46 7.03 18.14
N MET A 590 20.61 8.25 18.67
CA MET A 590 21.79 8.62 19.47
C MET A 590 21.91 7.76 20.72
N GLY A 591 20.82 7.55 21.45
CA GLY A 591 20.79 6.69 22.63
C GLY A 591 21.17 5.25 22.30
N LEU A 592 20.67 4.70 21.18
CA LEU A 592 21.01 3.37 20.71
C LEU A 592 22.47 3.24 20.28
N LEU A 593 23.00 4.21 19.51
CA LEU A 593 24.40 4.22 19.11
C LEU A 593 25.32 4.30 20.33
N HIS A 594 25.04 5.21 21.27
CA HIS A 594 25.80 5.32 22.51
C HIS A 594 25.74 4.03 23.34
N ALA A 595 24.59 3.38 23.43
CA ALA A 595 24.44 2.10 24.11
C ALA A 595 25.26 0.99 23.44
N LEU A 596 25.10 0.77 22.13
CA LEU A 596 25.71 -0.37 21.45
C LEU A 596 27.24 -0.21 21.32
N ILE A 597 27.74 0.99 21.03
CA ILE A 597 29.18 1.22 20.82
C ILE A 597 29.96 1.07 22.13
N ASN A 598 29.39 1.51 23.25
CA ASN A 598 30.13 1.60 24.52
C ASN A 598 29.92 0.40 25.47
N SER A 599 29.09 -0.58 25.10
CA SER A 599 28.65 -1.62 26.06
C SER A 599 29.13 -3.04 25.73
N ASN A 600 30.15 -3.16 24.88
CA ASN A 600 30.81 -4.44 24.53
C ASN A 600 29.81 -5.54 24.16
N VAL A 601 28.88 -5.20 23.26
CA VAL A 601 27.95 -6.16 22.63
C VAL A 601 28.56 -6.81 21.41
N ALA A 602 28.10 -8.01 21.09
CA ALA A 602 28.50 -8.69 19.87
C ALA A 602 27.76 -8.08 18.67
N ILE A 603 28.55 -7.58 17.70
CA ILE A 603 28.06 -6.94 16.47
C ILE A 603 28.43 -7.83 15.30
N VAL A 604 27.50 -8.02 14.36
CA VAL A 604 27.74 -8.75 13.11
C VAL A 604 28.86 -8.05 12.33
N PRO A 605 29.92 -8.77 11.89
CA PRO A 605 30.96 -8.17 11.05
C PRO A 605 30.38 -7.55 9.77
N GLU A 606 30.95 -6.45 9.29
CA GLU A 606 30.50 -5.71 8.10
C GLU A 606 29.07 -5.12 8.18
N SER A 607 28.43 -5.17 9.35
CA SER A 607 27.14 -4.52 9.58
C SER A 607 27.23 -2.99 9.47
N PRO A 608 26.09 -2.29 9.35
CA PRO A 608 26.04 -0.83 9.38
C PRO A 608 26.80 -0.24 10.58
N LEU A 609 26.56 -0.79 11.77
CA LEU A 609 27.19 -0.35 13.00
C LEU A 609 28.70 -0.67 13.03
N ALA A 610 29.12 -1.85 12.57
CA ALA A 610 30.54 -2.20 12.52
C ALA A 610 31.33 -1.21 11.64
N LYS A 611 30.82 -0.93 10.43
CA LYS A 611 31.42 0.04 9.51
C LYS A 611 31.45 1.45 10.07
N PHE A 612 30.38 1.85 10.77
CA PHE A 612 30.30 3.16 11.41
C PHE A 612 31.30 3.30 12.56
N ILE A 613 31.45 2.27 13.40
CA ILE A 613 32.46 2.24 14.48
C ILE A 613 33.86 2.40 13.89
N ASP A 614 34.19 1.64 12.85
CA ASP A 614 35.49 1.70 12.19
C ASP A 614 35.76 3.10 11.60
N ALA A 615 34.77 3.68 10.94
CA ALA A 615 34.87 5.04 10.40
C ALA A 615 34.98 6.13 11.48
N CYS A 616 34.58 5.85 12.72
CA CYS A 616 34.66 6.79 13.85
C CYS A 616 36.01 6.78 14.59
N GLN A 617 36.91 5.82 14.34
CA GLN A 617 38.06 5.53 15.21
C GLN A 617 39.06 6.69 15.42
N ASP A 618 39.07 7.71 14.58
CA ASP A 618 39.94 8.89 14.72
C ASP A 618 39.21 10.23 14.59
N LYS A 619 37.88 10.22 14.71
CA LYS A 619 37.03 11.39 14.49
C LYS A 619 36.68 12.13 15.77
N SER A 620 36.61 13.45 15.72
CA SER A 620 36.05 14.28 16.80
C SER A 620 34.54 14.00 16.98
N PRO A 621 33.94 14.35 18.13
CA PRO A 621 32.49 14.20 18.31
C PRO A 621 31.63 14.90 17.25
N GLU A 622 32.08 16.06 16.75
CA GLU A 622 31.43 16.82 15.68
C GLU A 622 31.61 16.13 14.31
N GLU A 623 32.79 15.58 14.04
CA GLU A 623 33.04 14.82 12.81
C GLU A 623 32.25 13.50 12.79
N ARG A 624 32.05 12.87 13.95
CA ARG A 624 31.18 11.69 14.10
C ARG A 624 29.71 12.05 13.86
N ALA A 625 29.27 13.23 14.33
CA ALA A 625 27.92 13.74 14.07
C ALA A 625 27.71 13.97 12.57
N HIS A 626 28.67 14.61 11.91
CA HIS A 626 28.61 14.83 10.47
C HIS A 626 28.65 13.52 9.66
N LEU A 627 29.41 12.53 10.13
CA LEU A 627 29.39 11.19 9.54
C LEU A 627 28.01 10.53 9.67
N LEU A 628 27.33 10.70 10.81
CA LEU A 628 25.98 10.19 11.02
C LEU A 628 24.97 10.89 10.09
N GLU A 629 25.06 12.20 9.92
CA GLU A 629 24.23 12.99 8.99
C GLU A 629 24.36 12.54 7.54
N THR A 630 25.59 12.21 7.13
CA THR A 630 25.91 11.83 5.75
C THR A 630 25.75 10.34 5.47
N THR A 631 25.44 9.53 6.49
CA THR A 631 25.22 8.09 6.35
C THR A 631 23.72 7.80 6.22
N PRO A 632 23.18 7.58 5.01
CA PRO A 632 21.73 7.39 4.81
C PRO A 632 21.19 6.15 5.53
N LEU A 633 22.04 5.14 5.71
CA LEU A 633 21.67 3.85 6.28
C LEU A 633 21.06 3.93 7.69
N PHE A 634 21.53 4.85 8.55
CA PHE A 634 20.92 5.03 9.87
C PHE A 634 19.63 5.83 9.83
N ALA A 635 19.47 6.72 8.85
CA ALA A 635 18.21 7.42 8.62
C ALA A 635 17.12 6.44 8.17
N ASP A 636 17.46 5.50 7.27
CA ASP A 636 16.54 4.47 6.79
C ASP A 636 16.14 3.50 7.92
N ILE A 637 17.13 2.97 8.67
CA ILE A 637 16.85 2.08 9.81
C ILE A 637 16.00 2.82 10.87
N HIS A 638 16.26 4.11 11.07
CA HIS A 638 15.50 4.94 12.01
C HIS A 638 14.05 5.16 11.55
N ALA A 639 13.82 5.55 10.29
CA ALA A 639 12.48 5.80 9.76
C ALA A 639 11.58 4.56 9.81
N ASP A 640 12.15 3.40 9.47
CA ASP A 640 11.43 2.13 9.56
C ASP A 640 11.08 1.78 11.02
N ALA A 641 12.02 1.97 11.95
CA ALA A 641 11.78 1.72 13.38
C ALA A 641 10.73 2.68 13.94
N ALA A 642 10.80 3.97 13.59
CA ALA A 642 9.83 4.99 14.01
C ALA A 642 8.40 4.67 13.56
N SER A 643 8.25 3.98 12.45
CA SER A 643 6.95 3.60 11.86
C SER A 643 6.41 2.26 12.37
N SER A 644 7.19 1.52 13.18
CA SER A 644 6.87 0.16 13.65
C SER A 644 6.30 0.09 15.08
N GLY A 645 6.22 1.23 15.78
CA GLY A 645 5.71 1.32 17.14
C GLY A 645 4.22 1.00 17.27
N GLN A 646 3.75 0.84 18.51
CA GLN A 646 2.32 0.62 18.80
C GLN A 646 1.50 1.91 18.64
N THR A 647 2.16 3.06 18.65
CA THR A 647 1.57 4.37 18.45
C THR A 647 1.87 4.90 17.05
N ALA A 648 0.89 5.59 16.46
CA ALA A 648 1.09 6.26 15.18
C ALA A 648 2.09 7.43 15.35
N PRO A 649 3.02 7.64 14.41
CA PRO A 649 3.97 8.75 14.46
C PRO A 649 3.25 10.12 14.55
N PRO A 650 3.77 11.08 15.34
CA PRO A 650 3.18 12.41 15.45
C PRO A 650 3.29 13.18 14.13
N ALA A 651 2.19 13.80 13.69
CA ALA A 651 2.04 14.42 12.38
C ALA A 651 3.00 15.59 12.10
N ASP A 652 3.46 16.30 13.14
CA ASP A 652 4.39 17.43 13.03
C ASP A 652 5.82 17.07 13.48
N SER A 653 6.04 15.81 13.88
CA SER A 653 7.28 15.34 14.50
C SER A 653 7.74 16.24 15.65
N HIS A 654 6.85 16.99 16.30
CA HIS A 654 7.21 17.79 17.45
C HIS A 654 7.16 16.91 18.70
N THR A 655 8.26 16.87 19.45
CA THR A 655 8.28 16.20 20.74
C THR A 655 9.11 17.00 21.73
N ASP A 656 8.61 17.05 22.95
CA ASP A 656 9.26 17.57 24.15
C ASP A 656 9.78 16.43 25.04
N LEU A 657 9.87 15.21 24.49
CA LEU A 657 10.53 14.06 25.11
C LEU A 657 11.92 13.83 24.51
N HIS A 658 12.86 13.36 25.33
CA HIS A 658 14.26 13.19 24.94
C HIS A 658 14.85 11.90 25.47
N PHE A 659 15.59 11.18 24.61
CA PHE A 659 16.34 10.00 25.00
C PHE A 659 17.76 10.36 25.46
N THR A 660 18.20 9.74 26.55
CA THR A 660 19.60 9.73 27.00
C THR A 660 20.05 8.31 27.28
N CYS A 661 21.36 8.05 27.18
CA CYS A 661 21.96 6.74 27.42
C CYS A 661 22.89 6.80 28.64
N PHE A 662 22.91 5.73 29.43
CA PHE A 662 23.89 5.48 30.47
C PHE A 662 24.67 4.22 30.13
N VAL A 663 25.98 4.25 30.35
CA VAL A 663 26.90 3.11 30.20
C VAL A 663 27.89 3.09 31.35
N GLN A 664 28.55 1.95 31.53
CA GLN A 664 29.63 1.79 32.49
C GLN A 664 30.99 1.87 31.80
N ALA A 665 31.92 2.65 32.35
CA ALA A 665 33.29 2.75 31.87
C ALA A 665 34.28 2.60 33.02
N PRO A 666 35.50 2.08 32.80
CA PRO A 666 36.57 2.11 33.80
C PRO A 666 36.88 3.54 34.24
N ASP A 667 37.35 3.72 35.47
CA ASP A 667 37.97 4.98 35.87
C ASP A 667 39.18 5.26 34.96
N ALA A 668 39.27 6.47 34.40
CA ALA A 668 40.38 6.87 33.53
C ALA A 668 41.75 6.66 34.21
N ALA A 669 41.82 6.79 35.55
CA ALA A 669 43.04 6.54 36.31
C ALA A 669 43.44 5.04 36.34
N ALA A 670 42.47 4.12 36.24
CA ALA A 670 42.72 2.68 36.31
C ALA A 670 43.48 2.14 35.09
N ARG A 671 43.34 2.76 33.91
CA ARG A 671 44.16 2.41 32.74
C ARG A 671 45.62 2.85 32.88
N VAL A 672 45.87 3.92 33.63
CA VAL A 672 47.23 4.44 33.88
C VAL A 672 47.98 3.57 34.89
N SER A 673 47.28 2.94 35.84
CA SER A 673 47.91 2.19 36.93
C SER A 673 48.22 0.72 36.66
N GLN A 674 47.64 0.07 35.63
CA GLN A 674 47.76 -1.39 35.36
C GLN A 674 47.46 -2.31 36.56
N THR A 675 46.87 -1.80 37.65
CA THR A 675 46.58 -2.58 38.86
C THR A 675 45.14 -3.09 38.84
N GLY A 676 44.95 -4.30 38.32
CA GLY A 676 44.08 -5.39 38.79
C GLY A 676 42.59 -5.22 39.15
N THR A 677 42.08 -4.03 39.48
CA THR A 677 40.66 -3.78 39.79
C THR A 677 40.32 -2.38 39.29
N SER A 678 39.86 -2.28 38.04
CA SER A 678 39.37 -1.02 37.51
C SER A 678 38.01 -0.71 38.13
N ASP A 679 37.99 0.22 39.07
CA ASP A 679 36.75 0.82 39.56
C ASP A 679 35.94 1.32 38.35
N MET A 680 34.67 0.94 38.29
CA MET A 680 33.78 1.33 37.20
C MET A 680 33.03 2.60 37.58
N ARG A 681 32.67 3.39 36.57
CA ARG A 681 31.97 4.67 36.70
C ARG A 681 30.80 4.71 35.74
N ILE A 682 29.76 5.45 36.12
CA ILE A 682 28.55 5.63 35.32
C ILE A 682 28.74 6.85 34.44
N ILE A 683 28.59 6.70 33.13
CA ILE A 683 28.72 7.78 32.16
C ILE A 683 27.37 8.02 31.49
N GLU A 684 26.87 9.25 31.59
CA GLU A 684 25.73 9.72 30.81
C GLU A 684 26.21 10.19 29.44
N LEU A 685 25.60 9.63 28.40
CA LEU A 685 25.85 9.92 27.00
C LEU A 685 24.58 10.50 26.39
N ASP A 686 24.61 11.80 26.17
CA ASP A 686 23.51 12.55 25.60
C ASP A 686 24.04 13.50 24.54
N GLY A 687 23.63 13.30 23.28
CA GLY A 687 24.13 14.07 22.16
C GLY A 687 23.74 15.55 22.18
N SER A 688 22.70 15.94 22.93
CA SER A 688 22.30 17.35 23.06
C SER A 688 23.25 18.15 23.97
N ARG A 689 23.99 17.48 24.86
CA ARG A 689 24.91 18.07 25.84
C ARG A 689 26.24 18.52 25.23
N ASN A 690 27.08 19.20 26.01
CA ASN A 690 28.42 19.62 25.59
C ASN A 690 29.48 18.51 25.61
N GLY A 691 29.14 17.32 26.09
CA GLY A 691 30.02 16.16 26.17
C GLY A 691 29.44 15.06 27.04
N PRO A 692 30.14 13.93 27.18
CA PRO A 692 29.76 12.88 28.14
C PRO A 692 29.89 13.40 29.58
N ILE A 693 29.06 12.90 30.50
CA ILE A 693 29.02 13.37 31.89
C ILE A 693 29.25 12.20 32.85
N ASP A 694 30.20 12.36 33.76
CA ASP A 694 30.45 11.40 34.85
C ASP A 694 29.37 11.51 35.94
N ARG A 695 28.74 10.38 36.28
CA ARG A 695 27.68 10.27 37.30
C ARG A 695 28.14 9.59 38.58
N GLY A 696 29.44 9.33 38.72
CA GLY A 696 30.03 8.75 39.92
C GLY A 696 30.41 7.28 39.76
N HIS A 697 30.78 6.68 40.90
CA HIS A 697 31.17 5.29 41.00
C HIS A 697 30.01 4.33 40.69
N CYS A 698 30.32 3.22 40.04
CA CYS A 698 29.39 2.15 39.70
C CYS A 698 29.73 0.90 40.52
N THR A 699 28.74 0.38 41.24
CA THR A 699 28.82 -0.88 42.00
C THR A 699 27.81 -1.90 41.46
N ASP A 700 26.55 -1.51 41.28
CA ASP A 700 25.52 -2.24 40.54
C ASP A 700 24.93 -1.28 39.51
N PHE A 701 25.36 -1.44 38.26
CA PHE A 701 25.06 -0.51 37.18
C PHE A 701 23.58 -0.14 37.06
N LEU A 702 22.67 -1.13 37.07
CA LEU A 702 21.24 -0.86 36.92
C LEU A 702 20.68 -0.13 38.14
N LYS A 703 21.07 -0.55 39.36
CA LYS A 703 20.57 0.06 40.60
C LYS A 703 21.10 1.46 40.82
N ASP A 704 22.37 1.69 40.52
CA ASP A 704 23.00 2.99 40.69
C ASP A 704 22.44 4.00 39.67
N VAL A 705 22.20 3.59 38.42
CA VAL A 705 21.48 4.40 37.41
C VAL A 705 20.04 4.69 37.86
N ALA A 706 19.29 3.67 38.31
CA ALA A 706 17.93 3.85 38.81
C ALA A 706 17.87 4.82 40.01
N THR A 707 18.85 4.75 40.91
CA THR A 707 18.97 5.63 42.08
C THR A 707 19.26 7.07 41.64
N TYR A 708 20.21 7.26 40.72
CA TYR A 708 20.48 8.58 40.13
C TYR A 708 19.22 9.18 39.48
N ILE A 709 18.49 8.42 38.68
CA ILE A 709 17.27 8.87 38.01
C ILE A 709 16.20 9.26 39.04
N LYS A 710 15.96 8.41 40.04
CA LYS A 710 14.97 8.64 41.10
C LYS A 710 15.28 9.88 41.94
N GLU A 711 16.54 10.13 42.25
CA GLU A 711 16.93 11.23 43.15
C GLU A 711 17.24 12.54 42.44
N LYS A 712 17.73 12.50 41.19
CA LYS A 712 18.28 13.68 40.50
C LYS A 712 17.46 14.09 39.27
N VAL A 713 16.78 13.16 38.62
CA VAL A 713 16.04 13.41 37.37
C VAL A 713 14.55 13.59 37.64
N VAL A 714 13.89 12.59 38.23
CA VAL A 714 12.43 12.60 38.50
C VAL A 714 11.98 13.84 39.30
N PRO A 715 12.66 14.29 40.37
CA PRO A 715 12.21 15.46 41.13
C PRO A 715 12.27 16.77 40.35
N LYS A 716 13.06 16.84 39.26
CA LYS A 716 13.22 18.03 38.42
C LYS A 716 12.25 18.05 37.24
N ALA A 717 11.54 16.96 37.00
CA ALA A 717 10.55 16.81 35.94
C ALA A 717 9.33 16.08 36.50
N PRO A 718 8.41 16.79 37.20
CA PRO A 718 7.20 16.20 37.77
C PRO A 718 6.20 15.83 36.66
N SER A 719 6.47 14.73 35.97
CA SER A 719 5.66 14.16 34.90
C SER A 719 5.60 12.64 35.06
N LEU A 720 4.59 12.03 34.43
CA LEU A 720 4.50 10.58 34.27
C LEU A 720 5.15 10.10 32.95
N GLU A 721 5.61 11.02 32.10
CA GLU A 721 6.17 10.74 30.77
C GLU A 721 7.63 10.25 30.83
N PHE A 722 7.89 9.23 31.65
CA PHE A 722 9.18 8.56 31.74
C PHE A 722 9.07 7.13 31.23
N SER A 723 10.08 6.70 30.51
CA SER A 723 10.26 5.29 30.15
C SER A 723 11.74 4.95 30.25
N MET A 724 12.04 3.76 30.78
CA MET A 724 13.41 3.29 30.96
C MET A 724 13.52 1.88 30.41
N MET A 725 14.52 1.65 29.56
CA MET A 725 14.84 0.34 29.01
C MET A 725 16.29 -0.03 29.31
N ALA A 726 16.52 -1.31 29.55
CA ALA A 726 17.84 -1.86 29.79
C ALA A 726 18.26 -2.75 28.62
N LEU A 727 19.48 -2.55 28.12
CA LEU A 727 20.14 -3.48 27.21
C LEU A 727 20.77 -4.59 28.05
N ALA A 728 20.17 -5.78 28.03
CA ALA A 728 20.55 -6.89 28.88
C ALA A 728 20.72 -8.18 28.07
N ALA A 729 21.23 -9.24 28.70
CA ALA A 729 21.20 -10.57 28.08
C ALA A 729 19.74 -10.99 27.74
N PRO A 730 19.51 -11.71 26.62
CA PRO A 730 18.18 -12.18 26.26
C PRO A 730 17.60 -13.11 27.35
N LEU A 731 16.28 -13.08 27.50
CA LEU A 731 15.54 -14.03 28.35
C LEU A 731 15.53 -15.40 27.66
N ASP A 732 16.00 -16.44 28.37
CA ASP A 732 15.92 -17.85 27.93
C ASP A 732 14.48 -18.37 27.85
#